data_AF-A0A8B6XMK3-F1
#
_entry.id   AF-A0A8B6XMK3-F1
#
_cell.length_a   1.000
_cell.length_b   1.000
_cell.length_c   1.000
_cell.angle_alpha   90.00
_cell.angle_beta   90.00
_cell.angle_gamma   90.00
#
_symmetry.space_group_name_H-M   'P 1'
#
loop_
_entity.id
_entity.type
_entity.pdbx_description
1 polymer ?
#
loop_
_entity_poly.entity_id
_entity_poly.type
_entity_poly.pdbx_seq_one_letter_code
_entity_poly.pdbx_strand_id
1 'polypeptide(L)'
;MICTRFLRQVLESNRIVSLIVATQYRTFTDSATLRLALCIKKRNMNTISSKNSLKLITDAGNPSALKIIASSLYFEVPIDIQVSQKKETKSCIYNQLPVLECGDNHYLFNANSASCYLYNISKVKHEFSTENKEKQDEILEWESFKLQAAVQPYLLSLFSGKKDSNTIIMESVFQSINSYLGQNPYLLGSFITASDIVVWASLYAVMQEKDIQDISFKLPAVKNWFNKLSISDNTLKAVDLITQSKGISAFKVFFENYSLPSHLSKNIKHIKDAAEELQQTEETEGPSDADIKNAKSFWLKGRDLVAKPRKLTHPILPKDGEKNILITSALPYVNNVPHLGNIIGCTLSADVYARYCRLRNLNVLYICGTDEYGTATETKAFSEGLTPQQICDKYNKIHSEIYTWFNIEFDCFGRTTTEHQTKITQDIFWKIEKNGYLCKDAVDQLKCEQCERFLADRFVEGICPFCSYEDARGDQCDACGKLINATELKKPRCKQCGSSPVIKSSDHIFLDLPKIEPMLKDWIMKSEKANWTVNAKNITRGWIAEGLKPRCITRDLKWGTPVPMEGYTDKVFYVWFDAPIGYISITANYTDQWEKWWKNPEQVTLVQFMAKDNVPFHTVVFPSSLLAAKDNYTILNEISATEYLNYENDKFSKSRGVGVFGDHAESTGIPADMFRFYLLYIRPESQDSFFQWDDFITKNNSELLNNLGNFVNRALMFLKNSFNSTLPNLQLQCEDYKLIAGINRDLHQYIEHLDAIKLKDGLRCILNMSRLGNQYMQAHKPWVLIKGDEQEQMRAATVVGLAVNVSALIAVLILPYMPLVSKQLQLQLDLPSDFLIVPDNFVPMLPEGHKIGTPAPLFQKIEVSLGDELKKRFSGIKDATVLPTNPVKSESSGEKIVVSDQVIETLTVAELEEEITKQGNIVRKVKAEKANKDIIDGEVKKLLDLKKALASTQGKSNESSKEKVCKKTKKK
;
A
#
# COMPACT_ATOMS: atom_id res chain seq x y z
N MET A 1 13.48 17.49 8.79
CA MET A 1 13.89 18.85 9.24
C MET A 1 13.40 19.25 10.63
N ILE A 2 12.21 18.83 11.12
CA ILE A 2 11.78 19.13 12.51
C ILE A 2 12.52 18.27 13.56
N CYS A 3 12.90 17.03 13.23
CA CYS A 3 13.79 16.22 14.10
C CYS A 3 15.16 16.87 14.35
N THR A 4 15.67 17.67 13.41
CA THR A 4 16.98 18.33 13.51
C THR A 4 16.95 19.56 14.43
N ARG A 5 15.78 20.17 14.68
CA ARG A 5 15.62 21.31 15.61
C ARG A 5 15.37 20.85 17.05
N PHE A 6 14.59 19.78 17.24
CA PHE A 6 14.31 19.23 18.57
C PHE A 6 15.58 18.63 19.21
N LEU A 7 16.41 17.92 18.43
CA LEU A 7 17.69 17.40 18.90
C LEU A 7 18.76 18.48 19.13
N ARG A 8 18.66 19.65 18.49
CA ARG A 8 19.59 20.77 18.73
C ARG A 8 19.30 21.48 20.06
N GLN A 9 18.03 21.58 20.43
CA GLN A 9 17.60 22.21 21.68
C GLN A 9 17.92 21.35 22.92
N VAL A 10 17.94 20.02 22.75
CA VAL A 10 18.33 19.07 23.80
C VAL A 10 19.85 19.04 24.01
N LEU A 11 20.66 19.41 23.00
CA LEU A 11 22.12 19.43 23.08
C LEU A 11 22.72 20.71 23.69
N GLU A 12 21.92 21.76 23.92
CA GLU A 12 22.41 23.03 24.51
C GLU A 12 22.19 23.14 26.03
N SER A 13 21.46 22.21 26.67
CA SER A 13 21.25 22.20 28.12
C SER A 13 22.23 21.26 28.83
N ASN A 14 23.26 21.85 29.43
CA ASN A 14 24.38 21.19 30.15
C ASN A 14 23.99 20.53 31.49
N ARG A 15 22.89 19.76 31.55
CA ARG A 15 22.49 18.95 32.71
C ARG A 15 21.69 17.73 32.28
N ILE A 16 22.32 16.56 32.25
CA ILE A 16 21.87 15.28 32.86
C ILE A 16 22.76 14.15 32.33
N VAL A 17 23.23 13.36 33.29
CA VAL A 17 24.11 12.19 33.20
C VAL A 17 23.34 10.98 32.65
N SER A 18 23.99 10.22 31.78
CA SER A 18 23.79 8.78 31.51
C SER A 18 22.38 8.24 31.21
N LEU A 19 22.08 7.93 29.94
CA LEU A 19 21.28 6.77 29.54
C LEU A 19 21.26 6.60 28.00
N ILE A 20 21.88 5.54 27.49
CA ILE A 20 21.60 4.99 26.15
C ILE A 20 21.09 3.57 26.36
N VAL A 21 19.83 3.41 26.80
CA VAL A 21 19.05 2.17 26.64
C VAL A 21 17.55 2.50 26.58
N ALA A 22 16.85 1.75 25.71
CA ALA A 22 15.41 1.47 25.64
C ALA A 22 14.50 2.49 24.96
N THR A 23 14.31 2.29 23.66
CA THR A 23 12.93 2.17 23.14
C THR A 23 12.74 0.75 22.61
N GLN A 24 11.63 0.14 23.02
CA GLN A 24 11.26 -1.26 22.81
C GLN A 24 11.31 -1.68 21.34
N TYR A 25 11.66 -2.95 21.10
CA TYR A 25 11.52 -3.63 19.82
C TYR A 25 10.16 -3.36 19.17
N ARG A 26 10.16 -2.53 18.13
CA ARG A 26 9.40 -2.66 16.88
C ARG A 26 9.86 -1.50 15.99
N THR A 27 10.08 -1.80 14.71
CA THR A 27 10.24 -0.83 13.60
C THR A 27 11.39 0.17 13.69
N PHE A 28 12.63 -0.23 13.37
CA PHE A 28 13.62 0.69 12.77
C PHE A 28 14.53 -0.09 11.82
N THR A 29 14.01 -0.36 10.62
CA THR A 29 14.66 -0.97 9.46
C THR A 29 14.68 0.05 8.32
N ASP A 30 15.28 1.21 8.57
CA ASP A 30 15.32 2.32 7.61
C ASP A 30 16.77 2.53 7.14
N SER A 31 16.99 2.56 5.82
CA SER A 31 18.26 2.96 5.17
C SER A 31 18.70 4.34 5.67
N ALA A 32 17.77 5.20 6.09
CA ALA A 32 18.06 6.47 6.73
C ALA A 32 18.73 6.36 8.10
N THR A 33 18.58 5.25 8.84
CA THR A 33 19.21 5.04 10.17
C THR A 33 20.64 4.53 10.04
N LEU A 34 20.91 3.70 9.02
CA LEU A 34 22.28 3.34 8.61
C LEU A 34 23.01 4.60 8.09
N ARG A 35 22.32 5.39 7.26
CA ARG A 35 22.81 6.71 6.83
C ARG A 35 22.93 7.68 7.99
N LEU A 36 22.11 7.64 9.04
CA LEU A 36 22.27 8.50 10.23
C LEU A 36 23.48 8.08 11.07
N ALA A 37 23.73 6.77 11.20
CA ALA A 37 24.92 6.24 11.84
C ALA A 37 26.21 6.56 11.04
N LEU A 38 26.11 6.64 9.71
CA LEU A 38 27.21 6.98 8.80
C LEU A 38 27.34 8.50 8.51
N CYS A 39 26.28 9.31 8.67
CA CYS A 39 26.22 10.76 8.38
C CYS A 39 26.31 11.66 9.62
N ILE A 40 26.73 11.18 10.80
CA ILE A 40 27.19 12.10 11.87
C ILE A 40 28.47 12.79 11.38
N LYS A 41 28.24 13.91 10.69
CA LYS A 41 29.21 14.73 9.98
C LYS A 41 30.24 15.32 10.94
N LYS A 42 31.47 14.83 10.85
CA LYS A 42 32.77 15.56 10.93
C LYS A 42 33.11 16.48 12.12
N ARG A 43 32.21 16.78 13.07
CA ARG A 43 32.51 17.79 14.13
C ARG A 43 32.99 17.24 15.47
N ASN A 44 32.80 15.95 15.77
CA ASN A 44 33.28 15.35 17.04
C ASN A 44 34.15 14.08 16.88
N MET A 45 34.41 13.60 15.67
CA MET A 45 35.24 12.39 15.45
C MET A 45 36.75 12.66 15.40
N ASN A 46 37.18 13.92 15.31
CA ASN A 46 38.61 14.28 15.35
C ASN A 46 39.14 14.48 16.79
N THR A 47 38.32 14.26 17.81
CA THR A 47 38.66 14.55 19.22
C THR A 47 38.70 13.33 20.14
N ILE A 48 38.60 12.10 19.62
CA ILE A 48 38.90 10.92 20.43
C ILE A 48 40.42 10.74 20.45
N SER A 49 41.01 11.28 21.52
CA SER A 49 42.42 11.14 21.89
C SER A 49 42.88 9.67 21.82
N SER A 50 44.06 9.45 21.26
CA SER A 50 44.73 8.16 21.04
C SER A 50 45.20 7.44 22.33
N LYS A 51 44.44 7.54 23.43
CA LYS A 51 44.84 7.03 24.77
C LYS A 51 43.91 5.98 25.39
N ASN A 52 42.78 5.63 24.78
CA ASN A 52 41.91 4.57 25.27
C ASN A 52 42.08 3.29 24.44
N SER A 53 42.36 2.16 25.09
CA SER A 53 42.50 0.84 24.45
C SER A 53 41.15 0.37 23.91
N LEU A 54 41.07 0.09 22.60
CA LEU A 54 39.88 -0.51 21.99
C LEU A 54 39.69 -1.93 22.49
N LYS A 55 38.45 -2.31 22.80
CA LYS A 55 38.14 -3.62 23.39
C LYS A 55 36.98 -4.29 22.64
N LEU A 56 37.21 -5.50 22.14
CA LEU A 56 36.22 -6.33 21.48
C LEU A 56 35.69 -7.38 22.46
N ILE A 57 34.39 -7.34 22.72
CA ILE A 57 33.68 -8.34 23.52
C ILE A 57 32.89 -9.23 22.56
N THR A 58 33.10 -10.56 22.61
CA THR A 58 32.44 -11.51 21.71
C THR A 58 32.18 -12.88 22.35
N ASP A 59 31.28 -13.65 21.75
CA ASP A 59 31.13 -15.08 22.03
C ASP A 59 32.22 -15.90 21.33
N ALA A 60 32.51 -17.08 21.88
CA ALA A 60 33.38 -18.07 21.25
C ALA A 60 32.82 -18.51 19.90
N GLY A 61 33.65 -18.47 18.85
CA GLY A 61 33.26 -18.90 17.51
C GLY A 61 32.21 -18.01 16.83
N ASN A 62 32.02 -16.76 17.25
CA ASN A 62 31.09 -15.83 16.60
C ASN A 62 31.61 -15.39 15.21
N PRO A 63 30.94 -15.72 14.09
CA PRO A 63 31.40 -15.35 12.75
C PRO A 63 31.50 -13.83 12.52
N SER A 64 30.66 -13.03 13.17
CA SER A 64 30.69 -11.58 13.03
C SER A 64 31.91 -10.94 13.69
N ALA A 65 32.54 -11.62 14.66
CA ALA A 65 33.77 -11.15 15.28
C ALA A 65 34.96 -11.25 14.32
N LEU A 66 34.94 -12.21 13.39
CA LEU A 66 35.98 -12.34 12.35
C LEU A 66 36.10 -11.06 11.52
N LYS A 67 34.98 -10.38 11.23
CA LYS A 67 34.97 -9.08 10.52
C LYS A 67 35.84 -8.05 11.25
N ILE A 68 35.64 -7.91 12.55
CA ILE A 68 36.30 -6.91 13.40
C ILE A 68 37.77 -7.27 13.62
N ILE A 69 38.06 -8.53 13.95
CA ILE A 69 39.44 -9.01 14.19
C ILE A 69 40.27 -8.90 12.91
N ALA A 70 39.74 -9.35 11.77
CA ALA A 70 40.42 -9.22 10.49
C ALA A 70 40.65 -7.76 10.11
N SER A 71 39.69 -6.87 10.37
CA SER A 71 39.85 -5.43 10.13
C SER A 71 40.92 -4.81 11.03
N SER A 72 40.96 -5.20 12.31
CA SER A 72 41.97 -4.74 13.27
C SER A 72 43.38 -5.13 12.83
N LEU A 73 43.59 -6.39 12.45
CA LEU A 73 44.89 -6.88 11.98
C LEU A 73 45.28 -6.27 10.63
N TYR A 74 44.34 -6.20 9.69
CA TYR A 74 44.61 -5.69 8.36
C TYR A 74 44.91 -4.18 8.36
N PHE A 75 44.22 -3.42 9.22
CA PHE A 75 44.39 -1.97 9.31
C PHE A 75 45.31 -1.54 10.45
N GLU A 76 46.05 -2.47 11.06
CA GLU A 76 47.04 -2.22 12.11
C GLU A 76 46.50 -1.41 13.30
N VAL A 77 45.26 -1.66 13.68
CA VAL A 77 44.61 -1.02 14.82
C VAL A 77 44.48 -2.05 15.95
N PRO A 78 45.27 -1.97 17.04
CA PRO A 78 45.24 -2.96 18.10
C PRO A 78 43.91 -2.93 18.87
N ILE A 79 43.33 -4.11 19.11
CA ILE A 79 42.15 -4.31 19.94
C ILE A 79 42.45 -5.38 21.01
N ASP A 80 41.93 -5.20 22.23
CA ASP A 80 41.91 -6.24 23.27
C ASP A 80 40.69 -7.16 23.05
N ILE A 81 40.90 -8.46 22.85
CA ILE A 81 39.82 -9.41 22.52
C ILE A 81 39.41 -10.18 23.77
N GLN A 82 38.17 -10.01 24.21
CA GLN A 82 37.57 -10.75 25.31
C GLN A 82 36.48 -11.68 24.82
N VAL A 83 36.76 -12.98 24.91
CA VAL A 83 35.83 -14.05 24.55
C VAL A 83 35.07 -14.51 25.80
N SER A 84 33.75 -14.29 25.83
CA SER A 84 32.91 -14.76 26.94
C SER A 84 32.73 -16.27 26.88
N GLN A 85 33.01 -16.98 27.98
CA GLN A 85 32.92 -18.44 28.06
C GLN A 85 31.64 -18.98 28.73
N LYS A 86 30.71 -18.15 29.23
CA LYS A 86 29.47 -18.60 29.89
C LYS A 86 28.30 -17.61 29.78
N LYS A 87 27.06 -18.14 29.91
CA LYS A 87 25.74 -17.47 29.99
C LYS A 87 25.56 -16.44 31.13
N GLU A 88 26.64 -15.91 31.72
CA GLU A 88 26.60 -15.06 32.93
C GLU A 88 26.72 -13.55 32.68
N THR A 89 26.84 -13.09 31.43
CA THR A 89 26.72 -11.65 31.10
C THR A 89 25.40 -11.34 30.40
N LYS A 90 24.29 -11.70 31.05
CA LYS A 90 22.99 -11.00 30.90
C LYS A 90 22.77 -10.01 32.04
N SER A 91 23.84 -9.39 32.55
CA SER A 91 23.75 -8.19 33.38
C SER A 91 23.87 -6.96 32.48
N CYS A 92 22.80 -6.17 32.50
CA CYS A 92 22.66 -4.78 32.05
C CYS A 92 23.76 -4.22 31.12
N ILE A 93 23.52 -4.25 29.80
CA ILE A 93 23.78 -3.21 28.75
C ILE A 93 23.84 -3.87 27.36
N TYR A 94 24.38 -5.10 27.23
CA TYR A 94 24.62 -5.75 25.91
C TYR A 94 23.64 -6.91 25.65
N ASN A 95 22.67 -6.71 24.76
CA ASN A 95 21.75 -7.77 24.32
C ASN A 95 22.23 -8.49 23.03
N GLN A 96 23.34 -8.06 22.41
CA GLN A 96 23.90 -8.62 21.18
C GLN A 96 25.44 -8.51 21.19
N LEU A 97 26.13 -9.57 20.78
CA LEU A 97 27.59 -9.65 20.59
C LEU A 97 27.88 -10.01 19.11
N PRO A 98 29.00 -9.55 18.51
CA PRO A 98 30.13 -8.86 19.13
C PRO A 98 29.91 -7.35 19.31
N VAL A 99 30.64 -6.73 20.25
CA VAL A 99 30.62 -5.28 20.51
C VAL A 99 32.06 -4.76 20.57
N LEU A 100 32.33 -3.66 19.87
CA LEU A 100 33.60 -2.92 19.97
C LEU A 100 33.42 -1.68 20.86
N GLU A 101 34.10 -1.65 21.99
CA GLU A 101 34.20 -0.51 22.89
C GLU A 101 35.32 0.43 22.42
N CYS A 102 34.96 1.69 22.17
CA CYS A 102 35.83 2.70 21.55
C CYS A 102 36.41 3.71 22.55
N GLY A 103 36.16 3.52 23.86
CA GLY A 103 36.49 4.46 24.94
C GLY A 103 35.32 5.38 25.33
N ASP A 104 35.39 5.99 26.51
CA ASP A 104 34.40 6.95 27.04
C ASP A 104 32.93 6.46 26.98
N ASN A 105 32.68 5.18 27.30
CA ASN A 105 31.36 4.53 27.21
C ASN A 105 30.73 4.51 25.79
N HIS A 106 31.54 4.55 24.73
CA HIS A 106 31.06 4.39 23.35
C HIS A 106 31.18 2.94 22.87
N TYR A 107 30.09 2.40 22.34
CA TYR A 107 29.98 1.01 21.90
C TYR A 107 29.46 0.91 20.47
N LEU A 108 30.15 0.13 19.63
CA LEU A 108 29.70 -0.24 18.30
C LEU A 108 29.18 -1.68 18.32
N PHE A 109 27.86 -1.81 18.18
CA PHE A 109 27.13 -3.09 18.21
C PHE A 109 27.00 -3.75 16.83
N ASN A 110 27.41 -3.05 15.77
CA ASN A 110 27.37 -3.55 14.39
C ASN A 110 28.80 -3.80 13.90
N ALA A 111 29.07 -5.04 13.45
CA ALA A 111 30.40 -5.45 13.02
C ALA A 111 30.90 -4.68 11.77
N ASN A 112 30.02 -4.32 10.83
CA ASN A 112 30.39 -3.54 9.65
C ASN A 112 30.78 -2.12 10.05
N SER A 113 30.01 -1.48 10.94
CA SER A 113 30.34 -0.16 11.48
C SER A 113 31.65 -0.18 12.26
N ALA A 114 31.91 -1.23 13.05
CA ALA A 114 33.17 -1.42 13.74
C ALA A 114 34.34 -1.58 12.76
N SER A 115 34.21 -2.40 11.71
CA SER A 115 35.23 -2.54 10.66
C SER A 115 35.51 -1.23 9.92
N CYS A 116 34.49 -0.44 9.59
CA CYS A 116 34.66 0.89 8.99
C CYS A 116 35.33 1.87 9.95
N TYR A 117 34.99 1.82 11.25
CA TYR A 117 35.64 2.66 12.25
C TYR A 117 37.14 2.35 12.31
N LEU A 118 37.51 1.07 12.42
CA LEU A 118 38.90 0.60 12.40
C LEU A 118 39.64 1.05 11.14
N TYR A 119 39.02 0.95 9.97
CA TYR A 119 39.56 1.48 8.73
C TYR A 119 39.82 2.99 8.78
N ASN A 120 38.85 3.76 9.30
CA ASN A 120 38.92 5.23 9.30
C ASN A 120 39.97 5.79 10.28
N ILE A 121 40.22 5.12 11.40
CA ILE A 121 41.24 5.52 12.39
C ILE A 121 42.62 4.92 12.08
N SER A 122 42.71 4.01 11.12
CA SER A 122 43.97 3.40 10.70
C SER A 122 44.92 4.42 10.08
N LYS A 123 46.22 4.18 10.30
CA LYS A 123 47.31 4.87 9.61
C LYS A 123 47.58 4.33 8.20
N VAL A 124 47.04 3.17 7.86
CA VAL A 124 47.23 2.44 6.58
C VAL A 124 46.05 2.66 5.63
N LYS A 125 45.16 3.61 5.92
CA LYS A 125 44.01 3.91 5.06
C LYS A 125 44.43 4.60 3.76
N HIS A 126 43.68 4.33 2.72
CA HIS A 126 43.81 5.00 1.43
C HIS A 126 42.67 6.03 1.30
N GLU A 127 42.99 7.24 0.88
CA GLU A 127 41.96 8.24 0.60
C GLU A 127 41.28 7.90 -0.72
N PHE A 128 39.97 7.66 -0.68
CA PHE A 128 39.15 7.46 -1.87
C PHE A 128 38.11 8.57 -2.03
N SER A 129 37.67 8.78 -3.28
CA SER A 129 36.68 9.80 -3.66
C SER A 129 35.38 9.67 -2.88
N THR A 130 34.57 10.74 -2.87
CA THR A 130 33.22 10.71 -2.28
C THR A 130 32.36 9.60 -2.89
N GLU A 131 32.47 9.36 -4.19
CA GLU A 131 31.78 8.29 -4.92
C GLU A 131 32.14 6.90 -4.39
N ASN A 132 33.42 6.64 -4.09
CA ASN A 132 33.85 5.36 -3.51
C ASN A 132 33.38 5.17 -2.06
N LYS A 133 33.10 6.25 -1.32
CA LYS A 133 32.50 6.16 0.02
C LYS A 133 31.02 5.78 -0.05
N GLU A 134 30.28 6.36 -0.99
CA GLU A 134 28.89 5.98 -1.22
C GLU A 134 28.79 4.51 -1.69
N LYS A 135 29.71 4.08 -2.56
CA LYS A 135 29.80 2.69 -2.99
C LYS A 135 30.21 1.73 -1.87
N GLN A 136 31.07 2.17 -0.95
CA GLN A 136 31.42 1.41 0.26
C GLN A 136 30.17 1.17 1.12
N ASP A 137 29.38 2.21 1.36
CA ASP A 137 28.14 2.10 2.14
C ASP A 137 27.13 1.19 1.44
N GLU A 138 26.99 1.28 0.12
CA GLU A 138 26.14 0.39 -0.69
C GLU A 138 26.53 -1.08 -0.52
N ILE A 139 27.82 -1.42 -0.62
CA ILE A 139 28.31 -2.80 -0.48
C ILE A 139 28.07 -3.33 0.94
N LEU A 140 28.26 -2.50 1.97
CA LEU A 140 28.06 -2.90 3.37
C LEU A 140 26.57 -3.04 3.72
N GLU A 141 25.70 -2.24 3.11
CA GLU A 141 24.25 -2.38 3.18
C GLU A 141 23.81 -3.68 2.46
N TRP A 142 24.30 -3.91 1.24
CA TRP A 142 24.09 -5.16 0.50
C TRP A 142 24.56 -6.38 1.30
N GLU A 143 25.71 -6.30 1.94
CA GLU A 143 26.24 -7.38 2.78
C GLU A 143 25.30 -7.69 3.96
N SER A 144 24.81 -6.65 4.63
CA SER A 144 23.95 -6.78 5.81
C SER A 144 22.58 -7.38 5.47
N PHE A 145 22.02 -7.05 4.30
CA PHE A 145 20.65 -7.44 3.94
C PHE A 145 20.57 -8.64 2.99
N LYS A 146 21.49 -8.77 2.03
CA LYS A 146 21.46 -9.83 1.01
C LYS A 146 22.46 -10.94 1.32
N LEU A 147 23.73 -10.61 1.57
CA LEU A 147 24.75 -11.65 1.82
C LEU A 147 24.47 -12.43 3.11
N GLN A 148 24.22 -11.74 4.22
CA GLN A 148 23.95 -12.42 5.50
C GLN A 148 22.69 -13.28 5.45
N ALA A 149 21.68 -12.85 4.70
CA ALA A 149 20.45 -13.61 4.56
C ALA A 149 20.60 -14.87 3.70
N ALA A 150 21.65 -14.94 2.87
CA ALA A 150 22.05 -16.16 2.16
C ALA A 150 22.96 -17.06 3.02
N VAL A 151 23.94 -16.47 3.69
CA VAL A 151 25.00 -17.18 4.42
C VAL A 151 24.50 -17.80 5.73
N GLN A 152 23.74 -17.06 6.55
CA GLN A 152 23.36 -17.53 7.88
C GLN A 152 22.47 -18.79 7.86
N PRO A 153 21.45 -18.90 6.99
CA PRO A 153 20.65 -20.12 6.89
C PRO A 153 21.49 -21.31 6.41
N TYR A 154 22.41 -21.08 5.47
CA TYR A 154 23.32 -22.11 4.97
C TYR A 154 24.24 -22.64 6.09
N LEU A 155 24.84 -21.75 6.87
CA LEU A 155 25.68 -22.15 8.02
C LEU A 155 24.87 -22.88 9.09
N LEU A 156 23.64 -22.44 9.38
CA LEU A 156 22.78 -23.13 10.34
C LEU A 156 22.41 -24.54 9.83
N SER A 157 22.08 -24.69 8.55
CA SER A 157 21.85 -25.97 7.87
C SER A 157 23.07 -26.89 7.99
N LEU A 158 24.25 -26.38 7.62
CA LEU A 158 25.53 -27.09 7.67
C LEU A 158 25.84 -27.61 9.08
N PHE A 159 25.74 -26.75 10.10
CA PHE A 159 26.09 -27.10 11.48
C PHE A 159 25.01 -27.86 12.25
N SER A 160 23.76 -27.86 11.77
CA SER A 160 22.65 -28.67 12.31
C SER A 160 22.52 -30.05 11.69
N GLY A 161 23.35 -30.38 10.69
CA GLY A 161 23.36 -31.70 10.03
C GLY A 161 22.19 -31.95 9.08
N LYS A 162 21.41 -30.92 8.73
CA LYS A 162 20.33 -31.00 7.74
C LYS A 162 20.85 -30.44 6.42
N LYS A 163 21.28 -31.29 5.49
CA LYS A 163 21.86 -30.86 4.23
C LYS A 163 20.77 -30.32 3.29
N ASP A 164 20.41 -29.05 3.45
CA ASP A 164 19.54 -28.31 2.53
C ASP A 164 20.43 -27.38 1.70
N SER A 165 20.71 -27.76 0.46
CA SER A 165 21.64 -27.06 -0.43
C SER A 165 20.91 -25.98 -1.23
N ASN A 166 20.69 -24.82 -0.61
CA ASN A 166 20.25 -23.60 -1.31
C ASN A 166 21.39 -22.95 -2.11
N THR A 167 22.04 -23.75 -2.98
CA THR A 167 23.20 -23.37 -3.81
C THR A 167 22.90 -22.22 -4.77
N ILE A 168 21.65 -22.09 -5.21
CA ILE A 168 21.17 -21.04 -6.12
C ILE A 168 21.26 -19.64 -5.49
N ILE A 169 20.89 -19.50 -4.20
CA ILE A 169 20.98 -18.22 -3.49
C ILE A 169 22.45 -17.78 -3.38
N MET A 170 23.34 -18.74 -3.15
CA MET A 170 24.79 -18.51 -3.09
C MET A 170 25.34 -18.09 -4.47
N GLU A 171 24.84 -18.65 -5.57
CA GLU A 171 25.25 -18.25 -6.93
C GLU A 171 24.92 -16.78 -7.23
N SER A 172 23.71 -16.31 -6.90
CA SER A 172 23.29 -14.90 -7.05
C SER A 172 24.18 -13.94 -6.26
N VAL A 173 24.56 -14.34 -5.04
CA VAL A 173 25.49 -13.59 -4.20
C VAL A 173 26.86 -13.48 -4.86
N PHE A 174 27.40 -14.58 -5.40
CA PHE A 174 28.70 -14.56 -6.08
C PHE A 174 28.67 -13.74 -7.36
N GLN A 175 27.56 -13.73 -8.11
CA GLN A 175 27.40 -12.86 -9.27
C GLN A 175 27.40 -11.38 -8.87
N SER A 176 26.77 -11.01 -7.75
CA SER A 176 26.80 -9.64 -7.22
C SER A 176 28.23 -9.21 -6.86
N ILE A 177 28.99 -10.08 -6.19
CA ILE A 177 30.41 -9.84 -5.87
C ILE A 177 31.22 -9.70 -7.15
N ASN A 178 31.00 -10.57 -8.13
CA ASN A 178 31.66 -10.51 -9.43
C ASN A 178 31.38 -9.18 -10.15
N SER A 179 30.15 -8.66 -10.05
CA SER A 179 29.79 -7.34 -10.58
C SER A 179 30.50 -6.20 -9.84
N TYR A 180 30.61 -6.27 -8.51
CA TYR A 180 31.34 -5.26 -7.74
C TYR A 180 32.84 -5.25 -8.07
N LEU A 181 33.45 -6.44 -8.23
CA LEU A 181 34.83 -6.58 -8.66
C LEU A 181 35.03 -6.05 -10.08
N GLY A 182 34.18 -6.44 -11.04
CA GLY A 182 34.34 -6.10 -12.45
C GLY A 182 35.72 -6.52 -12.96
N GLN A 183 36.55 -5.55 -13.35
CA GLN A 183 37.96 -5.78 -13.74
C GLN A 183 38.96 -5.45 -12.61
N ASN A 184 38.48 -4.98 -11.47
CA ASN A 184 39.31 -4.55 -10.35
C ASN A 184 39.76 -5.74 -9.49
N PRO A 185 40.94 -5.66 -8.85
CA PRO A 185 41.40 -6.69 -7.94
C PRO A 185 40.65 -6.73 -6.60
N TYR A 186 39.95 -5.64 -6.22
CA TYR A 186 39.18 -5.49 -4.98
C TYR A 186 37.87 -4.74 -5.22
N LEU A 187 36.94 -4.81 -4.28
CA LEU A 187 35.55 -4.37 -4.45
C LEU A 187 35.39 -2.87 -4.78
N LEU A 188 36.33 -2.04 -4.32
CA LEU A 188 36.34 -0.59 -4.55
C LEU A 188 37.54 -0.11 -5.38
N GLY A 189 38.16 -1.01 -6.15
CA GLY A 189 39.26 -0.68 -7.05
C GLY A 189 40.56 -1.43 -6.72
N SER A 190 41.67 -0.68 -6.62
CA SER A 190 43.02 -1.26 -6.57
C SER A 190 43.56 -1.56 -5.17
N PHE A 191 42.85 -1.16 -4.11
CA PHE A 191 43.29 -1.33 -2.72
C PHE A 191 42.23 -2.04 -1.86
N ILE A 192 42.67 -2.70 -0.80
CA ILE A 192 41.78 -3.38 0.15
C ILE A 192 41.11 -2.35 1.05
N THR A 193 39.80 -2.52 1.22
CA THR A 193 38.94 -1.64 2.02
C THR A 193 38.21 -2.42 3.10
N ALA A 194 37.48 -1.73 3.99
CA ALA A 194 36.64 -2.39 4.97
C ALA A 194 35.61 -3.33 4.31
N SER A 195 35.08 -2.97 3.12
CA SER A 195 34.14 -3.81 2.36
C SER A 195 34.74 -5.15 1.99
N ASP A 196 35.99 -5.17 1.53
CA ASP A 196 36.67 -6.41 1.16
C ASP A 196 36.79 -7.35 2.36
N ILE A 197 37.25 -6.83 3.50
CA ILE A 197 37.43 -7.63 4.72
C ILE A 197 36.08 -8.12 5.28
N VAL A 198 35.04 -7.27 5.26
CA VAL A 198 33.71 -7.62 5.77
C VAL A 198 33.04 -8.68 4.90
N VAL A 199 33.05 -8.54 3.57
CA VAL A 199 32.44 -9.51 2.65
C VAL A 199 33.22 -10.83 2.69
N TRP A 200 34.55 -10.78 2.70
CA TRP A 200 35.39 -11.97 2.85
C TRP A 200 35.11 -12.73 4.15
N ALA A 201 35.10 -12.04 5.30
CA ALA A 201 34.86 -12.67 6.59
C ALA A 201 33.48 -13.33 6.68
N SER A 202 32.49 -12.74 6.01
CA SER A 202 31.13 -13.28 5.93
C SER A 202 31.06 -14.57 5.11
N LEU A 203 31.89 -14.68 4.07
CA LEU A 203 31.95 -15.86 3.22
C LEU A 203 32.89 -16.95 3.73
N TYR A 204 33.83 -16.62 4.62
CA TYR A 204 34.93 -17.50 5.01
C TYR A 204 34.48 -18.93 5.37
N ALA A 205 33.45 -19.05 6.22
CA ALA A 205 32.96 -20.34 6.68
C ALA A 205 32.26 -21.14 5.57
N VAL A 206 31.39 -20.52 4.76
CA VAL A 206 30.68 -21.22 3.68
C VAL A 206 31.61 -21.61 2.54
N MET A 207 32.67 -20.83 2.30
CA MET A 207 33.68 -21.09 1.29
C MET A 207 34.65 -22.24 1.64
N GLN A 208 34.48 -22.90 2.79
CA GLN A 208 35.16 -24.17 3.08
C GLN A 208 34.45 -25.38 2.47
N GLU A 209 33.16 -25.24 2.11
CA GLU A 209 32.39 -26.32 1.52
C GLU A 209 32.67 -26.43 0.02
N LYS A 210 32.87 -27.66 -0.46
CA LYS A 210 33.30 -27.94 -1.84
C LYS A 210 32.28 -27.50 -2.89
N ASP A 211 30.99 -27.69 -2.62
CA ASP A 211 29.90 -27.27 -3.51
C ASP A 211 29.83 -25.75 -3.69
N ILE A 212 30.06 -24.98 -2.62
CA ILE A 212 30.15 -23.53 -2.68
C ILE A 212 31.41 -23.05 -3.42
N GLN A 213 32.54 -23.74 -3.24
CA GLN A 213 33.75 -23.50 -4.03
C GLN A 213 33.51 -23.78 -5.52
N ASP A 214 32.86 -24.89 -5.87
CA ASP A 214 32.58 -25.27 -7.26
C ASP A 214 31.71 -24.23 -7.97
N ILE A 215 30.78 -23.57 -7.26
CA ILE A 215 29.94 -22.48 -7.80
C ILE A 215 30.74 -21.18 -7.91
N SER A 216 31.34 -20.73 -6.82
CA SER A 216 32.07 -19.46 -6.78
C SER A 216 33.27 -19.44 -7.73
N PHE A 217 33.96 -20.58 -7.90
CA PHE A 217 35.15 -20.68 -8.73
C PHE A 217 34.86 -20.77 -10.23
N LYS A 218 33.59 -20.88 -10.64
CA LYS A 218 33.17 -20.57 -12.03
C LYS A 218 33.39 -19.10 -12.39
N LEU A 219 33.54 -18.22 -11.39
CA LEU A 219 33.78 -16.79 -11.55
C LEU A 219 35.25 -16.47 -11.20
N PRO A 220 36.15 -16.30 -12.19
CA PRO A 220 37.58 -16.15 -11.94
C PRO A 220 37.94 -14.94 -11.07
N ALA A 221 37.20 -13.82 -11.21
CA ALA A 221 37.44 -12.63 -10.40
C ALA A 221 37.15 -12.89 -8.91
N VAL A 222 36.02 -13.54 -8.60
CA VAL A 222 35.64 -13.92 -7.23
C VAL A 222 36.65 -14.90 -6.64
N LYS A 223 37.05 -15.93 -7.40
CA LYS A 223 38.07 -16.90 -6.99
C LYS A 223 39.39 -16.22 -6.64
N ASN A 224 39.89 -15.37 -7.52
CA ASN A 224 41.18 -14.70 -7.34
C ASN A 224 41.15 -13.73 -6.15
N TRP A 225 40.09 -12.92 -6.04
CA TRP A 225 39.89 -12.00 -4.93
C TRP A 225 39.81 -12.72 -3.59
N PHE A 226 38.98 -13.76 -3.49
CA PHE A 226 38.78 -14.50 -2.24
C PHE A 226 40.04 -15.25 -1.81
N ASN A 227 40.73 -15.92 -2.74
CA ASN A 227 41.97 -16.64 -2.45
C ASN A 227 43.07 -15.67 -2.01
N LYS A 228 43.20 -14.51 -2.67
CA LYS A 228 44.19 -13.49 -2.33
C LYS A 228 44.00 -12.95 -0.91
N LEU A 229 42.76 -12.73 -0.49
CA LEU A 229 42.47 -12.35 0.90
C LEU A 229 42.76 -13.50 1.86
N SER A 230 42.33 -14.73 1.55
CA SER A 230 42.40 -15.89 2.46
C SER A 230 43.81 -16.38 2.78
N ILE A 231 44.81 -16.04 1.95
CA ILE A 231 46.22 -16.41 2.18
C ILE A 231 47.03 -15.31 2.88
N SER A 232 46.42 -14.18 3.22
CA SER A 232 47.11 -13.09 3.91
C SER A 232 47.39 -13.46 5.37
N ASP A 233 48.61 -13.22 5.85
CA ASP A 233 49.00 -13.42 7.25
C ASP A 233 48.02 -12.80 8.25
N ASN A 234 47.45 -11.64 7.92
CA ASN A 234 46.47 -10.93 8.76
C ASN A 234 45.16 -11.71 8.88
N THR A 235 44.66 -12.25 7.77
CA THR A 235 43.43 -13.04 7.74
C THR A 235 43.61 -14.42 8.38
N LEU A 236 44.77 -15.07 8.17
CA LEU A 236 45.10 -16.34 8.79
C LEU A 236 45.19 -16.21 10.31
N LYS A 237 45.86 -15.15 10.80
CA LYS A 237 45.89 -14.81 12.24
C LYS A 237 44.49 -14.50 12.77
N ALA A 238 43.65 -13.77 12.02
CA ALA A 238 42.28 -13.47 12.44
C ALA A 238 41.43 -14.74 12.60
N VAL A 239 41.54 -15.66 11.64
CA VAL A 239 40.88 -16.97 11.67
C VAL A 239 41.40 -17.78 12.86
N ASP A 240 42.70 -17.85 13.09
CA ASP A 240 43.25 -18.61 14.21
C ASP A 240 42.81 -18.03 15.57
N LEU A 241 42.76 -16.71 15.72
CA LEU A 241 42.27 -16.05 16.93
C LEU A 241 40.80 -16.37 17.24
N ILE A 242 39.93 -16.44 16.23
CA ILE A 242 38.50 -16.75 16.44
C ILE A 242 38.22 -18.25 16.51
N THR A 243 38.99 -19.07 15.79
CA THR A 243 38.78 -20.53 15.71
C THR A 243 39.63 -21.33 16.69
N GLN A 244 40.66 -20.73 17.30
CA GLN A 244 41.61 -21.39 18.20
C GLN A 244 42.17 -22.69 17.60
N SER A 245 42.60 -22.62 16.34
CA SER A 245 43.09 -23.76 15.55
C SER A 245 42.10 -24.93 15.34
N LYS A 246 40.80 -24.75 15.66
CA LYS A 246 39.73 -25.76 15.40
C LYS A 246 39.10 -25.63 14.02
N GLY A 247 39.54 -24.68 13.20
CA GLY A 247 38.99 -24.43 11.86
C GLY A 247 37.49 -24.13 11.87
N ILE A 248 36.77 -24.55 10.82
CA ILE A 248 35.33 -24.28 10.67
C ILE A 248 34.47 -24.83 11.82
N SER A 249 34.94 -25.88 12.51
CA SER A 249 34.22 -26.50 13.63
C SER A 249 34.05 -25.55 14.83
N ALA A 250 34.89 -24.51 14.94
CA ALA A 250 34.74 -23.49 15.99
C ALA A 250 33.44 -22.69 15.86
N PHE A 251 32.98 -22.44 14.63
CA PHE A 251 31.73 -21.71 14.39
C PHE A 251 30.49 -22.54 14.79
N LYS A 252 30.61 -23.87 14.80
CA LYS A 252 29.53 -24.77 15.22
C LYS A 252 29.03 -24.45 16.64
N VAL A 253 29.94 -24.17 17.56
CA VAL A 253 29.62 -23.85 18.98
C VAL A 253 28.71 -22.62 19.09
N PHE A 254 28.90 -21.63 18.22
CA PHE A 254 28.05 -20.46 18.14
C PHE A 254 26.65 -20.82 17.61
N PHE A 255 26.58 -21.59 16.52
CA PHE A 255 25.31 -21.94 15.88
C PHE A 255 24.47 -22.97 16.67
N GLU A 256 25.09 -23.83 17.49
CA GLU A 256 24.37 -24.75 18.40
C GLU A 256 23.53 -24.00 19.45
N ASN A 257 23.93 -22.76 19.80
CA ASN A 257 23.23 -21.91 20.76
C ASN A 257 22.51 -20.72 20.11
N TYR A 258 22.57 -20.62 18.78
CA TYR A 258 22.01 -19.51 18.02
C TYR A 258 20.51 -19.72 17.79
N SER A 259 19.68 -18.84 18.35
CA SER A 259 18.27 -18.77 18.00
C SER A 259 18.08 -17.73 16.91
N LEU A 260 17.53 -18.16 15.77
CA LEU A 260 17.31 -17.25 14.64
C LEU A 260 16.41 -16.10 15.08
N PRO A 261 16.82 -14.83 14.92
CA PRO A 261 15.94 -13.70 15.16
C PRO A 261 14.68 -13.81 14.27
N SER A 262 13.51 -13.50 14.82
CA SER A 262 12.21 -13.64 14.14
C SER A 262 12.05 -12.82 12.85
N HIS A 263 12.96 -11.89 12.56
CA HIS A 263 13.02 -11.14 11.31
C HIS A 263 13.89 -11.84 10.25
N LEU A 264 14.92 -12.59 10.64
CA LEU A 264 15.72 -13.41 9.71
C LEU A 264 14.93 -14.66 9.29
N SER A 265 14.07 -15.21 10.14
CA SER A 265 13.13 -16.27 9.72
C SER A 265 12.03 -15.74 8.79
N LYS A 266 11.62 -14.48 8.95
CA LYS A 266 10.72 -13.76 8.04
C LYS A 266 11.41 -13.33 6.74
N ASN A 267 12.69 -12.98 6.78
CA ASN A 267 13.48 -12.70 5.58
C ASN A 267 13.83 -13.98 4.84
N ILE A 268 14.03 -15.13 5.50
CA ILE A 268 14.12 -16.43 4.81
C ILE A 268 12.81 -16.73 4.09
N LYS A 269 11.65 -16.39 4.67
CA LYS A 269 10.37 -16.53 3.98
C LYS A 269 10.23 -15.51 2.85
N HIS A 270 10.52 -14.23 3.05
CA HIS A 270 10.51 -13.20 2.01
C HIS A 270 11.56 -13.40 0.91
N ILE A 271 12.70 -14.04 1.20
CA ILE A 271 13.74 -14.40 0.24
C ILE A 271 13.41 -15.75 -0.39
N LYS A 272 12.73 -16.68 0.29
CA LYS A 272 12.11 -17.84 -0.38
C LYS A 272 10.99 -17.40 -1.30
N ASP A 273 10.16 -16.46 -0.90
CA ASP A 273 9.07 -15.89 -1.70
C ASP A 273 9.64 -15.01 -2.82
N ALA A 274 10.72 -14.25 -2.59
CA ALA A 274 11.41 -13.48 -3.63
C ALA A 274 12.30 -14.35 -4.53
N ALA A 275 12.81 -15.48 -4.03
CA ALA A 275 13.52 -16.50 -4.81
C ALA A 275 12.54 -17.41 -5.55
N GLU A 276 11.31 -17.60 -5.07
CA GLU A 276 10.18 -18.23 -5.77
C GLU A 276 9.64 -17.25 -6.84
N GLU A 277 9.58 -15.95 -6.55
CA GLU A 277 9.30 -14.89 -7.54
C GLU A 277 10.44 -14.75 -8.57
N LEU A 278 11.71 -14.95 -8.18
CA LEU A 278 12.86 -15.01 -9.10
C LEU A 278 12.96 -16.35 -9.84
N GLN A 279 12.56 -17.47 -9.23
CA GLN A 279 12.46 -18.80 -9.86
C GLN A 279 11.38 -18.82 -10.93
N GLN A 280 10.29 -18.08 -10.77
CA GLN A 280 9.32 -17.87 -11.85
C GLN A 280 9.88 -17.04 -13.02
N THR A 281 10.94 -16.24 -12.79
CA THR A 281 11.56 -15.41 -13.83
C THR A 281 12.89 -15.91 -14.39
N GLU A 282 13.64 -16.79 -13.73
CA GLU A 282 14.99 -17.20 -14.17
C GLU A 282 15.29 -18.72 -14.14
N GLU A 283 14.40 -19.57 -13.63
CA GLU A 283 14.40 -21.01 -13.98
C GLU A 283 13.29 -21.30 -14.98
N THR A 284 13.50 -20.86 -16.22
CA THR A 284 13.01 -21.67 -17.33
C THR A 284 14.21 -22.15 -18.09
N GLU A 285 14.42 -23.48 -18.07
CA GLU A 285 14.75 -24.15 -19.32
C GLU A 285 13.98 -23.41 -20.42
N GLY A 286 14.68 -22.81 -21.38
CA GLY A 286 14.02 -22.08 -22.46
C GLY A 286 12.85 -22.92 -23.01
N PRO A 287 11.78 -22.28 -23.51
CA PRO A 287 10.55 -22.99 -23.88
C PRO A 287 10.86 -24.28 -24.63
N SER A 288 10.23 -25.37 -24.20
CA SER A 288 10.54 -26.70 -24.75
C SER A 288 10.28 -26.73 -26.26
N ASP A 289 10.88 -27.69 -26.97
CA ASP A 289 10.60 -27.86 -28.41
C ASP A 289 9.10 -28.05 -28.69
N ALA A 290 8.37 -28.66 -27.74
CA ALA A 290 6.92 -28.78 -27.81
C ALA A 290 6.22 -27.43 -27.70
N ASP A 291 6.65 -26.57 -26.78
CA ASP A 291 6.10 -25.21 -26.61
C ASP A 291 6.35 -24.35 -27.83
N ILE A 292 7.56 -24.41 -28.40
CA ILE A 292 7.93 -23.70 -29.64
C ILE A 292 7.07 -24.18 -30.80
N LYS A 293 6.86 -25.49 -30.94
CA LYS A 293 6.01 -26.08 -31.99
C LYS A 293 4.55 -25.66 -31.85
N ASN A 294 4.03 -25.63 -30.62
CA ASN A 294 2.68 -25.17 -30.32
C ASN A 294 2.51 -23.68 -30.63
N ALA A 295 3.45 -22.84 -30.17
CA ALA A 295 3.49 -21.41 -30.45
C ALA A 295 3.49 -21.14 -31.97
N LYS A 296 4.29 -21.88 -32.74
CA LYS A 296 4.31 -21.80 -34.20
C LYS A 296 2.96 -22.18 -34.82
N SER A 297 2.35 -23.27 -34.36
CA SER A 297 1.03 -23.72 -34.85
C SER A 297 -0.06 -22.66 -34.63
N PHE A 298 -0.15 -22.08 -33.42
CA PHE A 298 -1.14 -21.06 -33.11
C PHE A 298 -0.90 -19.76 -33.87
N TRP A 299 0.37 -19.32 -33.96
CA TRP A 299 0.72 -18.13 -34.72
C TRP A 299 0.31 -18.23 -36.19
N LEU A 300 0.59 -19.38 -36.82
CA LEU A 300 0.27 -19.61 -38.24
C LEU A 300 -1.23 -19.77 -38.52
N LYS A 301 -2.00 -20.30 -37.56
CA LYS A 301 -3.47 -20.37 -37.68
C LYS A 301 -4.14 -18.99 -37.60
N GLY A 302 -3.43 -17.99 -37.10
CA GLY A 302 -3.87 -16.60 -37.12
C GLY A 302 -5.13 -16.33 -36.28
N ARG A 303 -5.87 -15.29 -36.67
CA ARG A 303 -7.01 -14.73 -35.92
C ARG A 303 -8.26 -15.62 -35.93
N ASP A 304 -8.38 -16.58 -36.85
CA ASP A 304 -9.57 -17.42 -37.01
C ASP A 304 -9.95 -18.21 -35.76
N LEU A 305 -9.00 -18.40 -34.84
CA LEU A 305 -9.22 -19.10 -33.56
C LEU A 305 -9.76 -18.22 -32.43
N VAL A 306 -9.72 -16.90 -32.57
CA VAL A 306 -10.07 -16.01 -31.46
C VAL A 306 -11.45 -15.43 -31.67
N ALA A 307 -12.31 -15.61 -30.66
CA ALA A 307 -13.67 -15.10 -30.67
C ALA A 307 -13.71 -13.58 -30.85
N LYS A 308 -14.74 -13.08 -31.52
CA LYS A 308 -15.00 -11.64 -31.62
C LYS A 308 -15.47 -11.09 -30.27
N PRO A 309 -15.10 -9.86 -29.90
CA PRO A 309 -15.59 -9.23 -28.68
C PRO A 309 -17.11 -9.14 -28.66
N ARG A 310 -17.71 -9.49 -27.52
CA ARG A 310 -19.14 -9.38 -27.29
C ARG A 310 -19.55 -7.91 -27.27
N LYS A 311 -20.62 -7.57 -27.99
CA LYS A 311 -21.31 -6.29 -27.81
C LYS A 311 -22.21 -6.39 -26.57
N LEU A 312 -21.99 -5.50 -25.60
CA LEU A 312 -22.82 -5.41 -24.41
C LEU A 312 -24.14 -4.69 -24.75
N THR A 313 -25.24 -5.23 -24.25
CA THR A 313 -26.58 -4.63 -24.34
C THR A 313 -27.12 -4.44 -22.94
N HIS A 314 -27.53 -3.22 -22.61
CA HIS A 314 -28.11 -2.89 -21.31
C HIS A 314 -29.66 -2.95 -21.37
N PRO A 315 -30.33 -3.43 -20.31
CA PRO A 315 -29.75 -4.02 -19.11
C PRO A 315 -29.11 -5.38 -19.39
N ILE A 316 -28.00 -5.67 -18.72
CA ILE A 316 -27.32 -6.96 -18.85
C ILE A 316 -28.10 -7.99 -18.03
N LEU A 317 -28.54 -9.07 -18.68
CA LEU A 317 -29.31 -10.15 -18.08
C LEU A 317 -28.58 -11.48 -18.25
N PRO A 318 -28.77 -12.47 -17.35
CA PRO A 318 -28.22 -13.81 -17.51
C PRO A 318 -28.69 -14.46 -18.81
N LYS A 319 -27.81 -15.26 -19.41
CA LYS A 319 -28.07 -16.02 -20.63
C LYS A 319 -27.90 -17.51 -20.36
N ASP A 320 -28.89 -18.28 -20.80
CA ASP A 320 -28.88 -19.73 -20.66
C ASP A 320 -27.72 -20.35 -21.45
N GLY A 321 -27.03 -21.32 -20.82
CA GLY A 321 -25.89 -22.01 -21.42
C GLY A 321 -24.56 -21.21 -21.42
N GLU A 322 -24.56 -19.98 -20.93
CA GLU A 322 -23.35 -19.17 -20.75
C GLU A 322 -22.97 -19.02 -19.27
N LYS A 323 -21.70 -18.70 -18.99
CA LYS A 323 -21.28 -18.30 -17.64
C LYS A 323 -21.76 -16.87 -17.33
N ASN A 324 -22.61 -16.73 -16.32
CA ASN A 324 -23.13 -15.45 -15.85
C ASN A 324 -22.47 -15.08 -14.52
N ILE A 325 -21.69 -14.00 -14.51
CA ILE A 325 -20.90 -13.55 -13.35
C ILE A 325 -21.51 -12.27 -12.80
N LEU A 326 -22.01 -12.34 -11.58
CA LEU A 326 -22.49 -11.20 -10.82
C LEU A 326 -21.37 -10.74 -9.88
N ILE A 327 -20.90 -9.52 -10.03
CA ILE A 327 -19.79 -8.97 -9.24
C ILE A 327 -20.34 -7.86 -8.34
N THR A 328 -20.04 -7.93 -7.05
CA THR A 328 -20.33 -6.84 -6.11
C THR A 328 -19.06 -6.37 -5.43
N SER A 329 -18.87 -5.06 -5.33
CA SER A 329 -17.94 -4.47 -4.37
C SER A 329 -18.69 -4.11 -3.09
N ALA A 330 -18.04 -4.26 -1.93
CA ALA A 330 -18.58 -3.77 -0.67
C ALA A 330 -19.07 -2.32 -0.79
N LEU A 331 -20.28 -2.06 -0.30
CA LEU A 331 -20.89 -0.73 -0.33
C LEU A 331 -20.11 0.21 0.61
N PRO A 332 -19.45 1.26 0.11
CA PRO A 332 -18.84 2.27 0.96
C PRO A 332 -19.89 3.01 1.81
N TYR A 333 -19.58 3.20 3.09
CA TYR A 333 -20.32 4.11 3.96
C TYR A 333 -20.27 5.54 3.42
N VAL A 334 -21.44 6.11 3.12
CA VAL A 334 -21.57 7.42 2.46
C VAL A 334 -20.99 8.56 3.29
N ASN A 335 -20.98 8.46 4.62
CA ASN A 335 -20.64 9.57 5.49
C ASN A 335 -19.12 9.89 5.56
N ASN A 336 -18.28 9.16 4.82
CA ASN A 336 -16.84 9.33 4.79
C ASN A 336 -16.29 9.33 3.36
N VAL A 337 -15.36 10.24 3.08
CA VAL A 337 -14.61 10.22 1.82
C VAL A 337 -13.73 8.97 1.80
N PRO A 338 -13.75 8.14 0.74
CA PRO A 338 -12.95 6.93 0.67
C PRO A 338 -11.46 7.29 0.51
N HIS A 339 -10.59 6.60 1.23
CA HIS A 339 -9.14 6.67 1.04
C HIS A 339 -8.63 5.57 0.11
N LEU A 340 -7.36 5.63 -0.31
CA LEU A 340 -6.78 4.64 -1.24
C LEU A 340 -6.95 3.20 -0.76
N GLY A 341 -6.85 2.98 0.56
CA GLY A 341 -7.14 1.68 1.18
C GLY A 341 -8.55 1.14 0.94
N ASN A 342 -9.59 1.98 1.00
CA ASN A 342 -10.96 1.54 0.69
C ASN A 342 -11.08 1.19 -0.80
N ILE A 343 -10.46 1.99 -1.66
CA ILE A 343 -10.50 1.84 -3.12
C ILE A 343 -9.84 0.51 -3.53
N ILE A 344 -8.60 0.25 -3.10
CA ILE A 344 -7.89 -0.99 -3.46
C ILE A 344 -8.55 -2.23 -2.88
N GLY A 345 -9.07 -2.16 -1.65
CA GLY A 345 -9.65 -3.33 -0.98
C GLY A 345 -10.99 -3.78 -1.57
N CYS A 346 -11.70 -2.88 -2.25
CA CYS A 346 -13.05 -3.15 -2.76
C CYS A 346 -13.18 -2.79 -4.25
N THR A 347 -13.48 -1.53 -4.56
CA THR A 347 -13.97 -1.11 -5.88
C THR A 347 -12.95 -1.26 -7.01
N LEU A 348 -11.66 -0.98 -6.75
CA LEU A 348 -10.60 -1.14 -7.77
C LEU A 348 -10.27 -2.61 -8.03
N SER A 349 -10.27 -3.45 -6.99
CA SER A 349 -10.07 -4.90 -7.17
C SER A 349 -11.20 -5.53 -7.99
N ALA A 350 -12.45 -5.18 -7.67
CA ALA A 350 -13.62 -5.66 -8.41
C ALA A 350 -13.64 -5.17 -9.86
N ASP A 351 -13.23 -3.92 -10.11
CA ASP A 351 -13.14 -3.34 -11.45
C ASP A 351 -12.17 -4.09 -12.36
N VAL A 352 -10.98 -4.42 -11.85
CA VAL A 352 -9.99 -5.21 -12.60
C VAL A 352 -10.57 -6.56 -12.99
N TYR A 353 -11.19 -7.26 -12.04
CA TYR A 353 -11.80 -8.56 -12.32
C TYR A 353 -12.98 -8.45 -13.29
N ALA A 354 -13.85 -7.44 -13.16
CA ALA A 354 -14.96 -7.20 -14.07
C ALA A 354 -14.49 -6.94 -15.50
N ARG A 355 -13.48 -6.07 -15.68
CA ARG A 355 -12.86 -5.78 -16.99
C ARG A 355 -12.22 -7.03 -17.59
N TYR A 356 -11.51 -7.81 -16.80
CA TYR A 356 -10.94 -9.09 -17.24
C TYR A 356 -12.03 -10.06 -17.71
N CYS A 357 -13.10 -10.24 -16.92
CA CYS A 357 -14.22 -11.12 -17.29
C CYS A 357 -14.89 -10.68 -18.61
N ARG A 358 -15.07 -9.36 -18.81
CA ARG A 358 -15.57 -8.79 -20.09
C ARG A 358 -14.62 -9.11 -21.24
N LEU A 359 -13.30 -8.98 -21.05
CA LEU A 359 -12.29 -9.34 -22.04
C LEU A 359 -12.18 -10.86 -22.30
N ARG A 360 -12.70 -11.71 -21.41
CA ARG A 360 -12.90 -13.14 -21.64
C ARG A 360 -14.27 -13.48 -22.23
N ASN A 361 -15.00 -12.48 -22.72
CA ASN A 361 -16.33 -12.62 -23.31
C ASN A 361 -17.39 -13.24 -22.37
N LEU A 362 -17.20 -13.15 -21.05
CA LEU A 362 -18.17 -13.60 -20.06
C LEU A 362 -19.35 -12.63 -19.94
N ASN A 363 -20.51 -13.12 -19.50
CA ASN A 363 -21.66 -12.26 -19.21
C ASN A 363 -21.52 -11.70 -17.79
N VAL A 364 -21.21 -10.42 -17.67
CA VAL A 364 -20.82 -9.81 -16.39
C VAL A 364 -21.76 -8.67 -16.04
N LEU A 365 -22.24 -8.65 -14.79
CA LEU A 365 -22.89 -7.49 -14.20
C LEU A 365 -22.10 -7.07 -12.95
N TYR A 366 -21.47 -5.90 -12.99
CA TYR A 366 -20.72 -5.32 -11.87
C TYR A 366 -21.49 -4.16 -11.23
N ILE A 367 -21.89 -4.35 -9.97
CA ILE A 367 -22.66 -3.36 -9.21
C ILE A 367 -21.94 -2.92 -7.93
N CYS A 368 -22.23 -1.69 -7.52
CA CYS A 368 -21.88 -1.15 -6.21
C CYS A 368 -22.84 0.01 -5.89
N GLY A 369 -22.64 0.69 -4.77
CA GLY A 369 -23.41 1.86 -4.37
C GLY A 369 -23.03 2.32 -2.98
N THR A 370 -23.70 3.34 -2.47
CA THR A 370 -23.46 3.86 -1.13
C THR A 370 -24.35 3.21 -0.08
N ASP A 371 -23.73 2.81 1.05
CA ASP A 371 -24.43 2.48 2.28
C ASP A 371 -24.72 3.77 3.06
N GLU A 372 -26.00 4.06 3.27
CA GLU A 372 -26.48 5.39 3.65
C GLU A 372 -27.19 5.43 4.99
N TYR A 373 -27.61 4.29 5.52
CA TYR A 373 -28.39 4.22 6.75
C TYR A 373 -27.54 4.15 8.02
N GLY A 374 -28.19 4.32 9.16
CA GLY A 374 -27.59 4.11 10.48
C GLY A 374 -27.14 5.38 11.21
N THR A 375 -26.76 5.19 12.47
CA THR A 375 -26.48 6.27 13.43
C THR A 375 -25.33 7.20 12.99
N ALA A 376 -24.34 6.65 12.26
CA ALA A 376 -23.18 7.43 11.83
C ALA A 376 -23.57 8.51 10.81
N THR A 377 -24.56 8.24 9.96
CA THR A 377 -25.13 9.22 9.03
C THR A 377 -25.88 10.30 9.79
N GLU A 378 -26.78 9.95 10.72
CA GLU A 378 -27.50 10.94 11.54
C GLU A 378 -26.55 11.85 12.33
N THR A 379 -25.49 11.27 12.90
CA THR A 379 -24.46 12.00 13.66
C THR A 379 -23.74 13.00 12.76
N LYS A 380 -23.34 12.56 11.56
CA LYS A 380 -22.61 13.39 10.61
C LYS A 380 -23.52 14.50 10.05
N ALA A 381 -24.77 14.17 9.71
CA ALA A 381 -25.78 15.11 9.29
C ALA A 381 -25.96 16.23 10.33
N PHE A 382 -26.14 15.85 11.60
CA PHE A 382 -26.23 16.81 12.71
C PHE A 382 -24.97 17.67 12.82
N SER A 383 -23.78 17.08 12.72
CA SER A 383 -22.50 17.83 12.81
C SER A 383 -22.29 18.85 11.69
N GLU A 384 -22.92 18.64 10.52
CA GLU A 384 -22.85 19.55 9.37
C GLU A 384 -24.08 20.45 9.24
N GLY A 385 -25.04 20.36 10.16
CA GLY A 385 -26.30 21.13 10.08
C GLY A 385 -27.19 20.73 8.91
N LEU A 386 -27.15 19.45 8.50
CA LEU A 386 -27.91 18.89 7.37
C LEU A 386 -28.89 17.81 7.83
N THR A 387 -29.88 17.50 7.00
CA THR A 387 -30.69 16.28 7.17
C THR A 387 -29.91 15.03 6.71
N PRO A 388 -30.27 13.82 7.19
CA PRO A 388 -29.65 12.58 6.73
C PRO A 388 -29.70 12.40 5.20
N GLN A 389 -30.81 12.72 4.55
CA GLN A 389 -30.92 12.66 3.08
C GLN A 389 -29.93 13.61 2.40
N GLN A 390 -29.87 14.88 2.83
CA GLN A 390 -28.98 15.89 2.24
C GLN A 390 -27.49 15.50 2.36
N ILE A 391 -27.09 14.92 3.49
CA ILE A 391 -25.70 14.47 3.63
C ILE A 391 -25.41 13.25 2.75
N CYS A 392 -26.33 12.31 2.64
CA CYS A 392 -26.19 11.17 1.75
C CYS A 392 -26.09 11.62 0.28
N ASP A 393 -26.94 12.55 -0.16
CA ASP A 393 -26.91 13.10 -1.52
C ASP A 393 -25.57 13.77 -1.84
N LYS A 394 -25.09 14.60 -0.91
CA LYS A 394 -23.80 15.27 -1.03
C LYS A 394 -22.65 14.28 -1.20
N TYR A 395 -22.58 13.26 -0.34
CA TYR A 395 -21.45 12.35 -0.35
C TYR A 395 -21.57 11.24 -1.39
N ASN A 396 -22.77 10.78 -1.76
CA ASN A 396 -22.96 9.87 -2.89
C ASN A 396 -22.39 10.48 -4.18
N LYS A 397 -22.60 11.79 -4.39
CA LYS A 397 -21.97 12.54 -5.49
C LYS A 397 -20.44 12.50 -5.40
N ILE A 398 -19.86 12.80 -4.22
CA ILE A 398 -18.40 12.76 -4.01
C ILE A 398 -17.83 11.36 -4.30
N HIS A 399 -18.48 10.29 -3.82
CA HIS A 399 -18.06 8.92 -4.13
C HIS A 399 -18.09 8.65 -5.63
N SER A 400 -19.18 9.04 -6.30
CA SER A 400 -19.35 8.85 -7.74
C SER A 400 -18.25 9.57 -8.54
N GLU A 401 -17.93 10.81 -8.18
CA GLU A 401 -16.86 11.60 -8.81
C GLU A 401 -15.48 10.94 -8.61
N ILE A 402 -15.17 10.49 -7.39
CA ILE A 402 -13.91 9.79 -7.08
C ILE A 402 -13.80 8.51 -7.90
N TYR A 403 -14.84 7.67 -7.92
CA TYR A 403 -14.79 6.40 -8.65
C TYR A 403 -14.75 6.61 -10.17
N THR A 404 -15.39 7.65 -10.68
CA THR A 404 -15.28 8.07 -12.08
C THR A 404 -13.84 8.48 -12.42
N TRP A 405 -13.20 9.28 -11.57
CA TRP A 405 -11.80 9.69 -11.77
C TRP A 405 -10.82 8.51 -11.72
N PHE A 406 -11.01 7.58 -10.78
CA PHE A 406 -10.29 6.30 -10.74
C PHE A 406 -10.65 5.33 -11.86
N ASN A 407 -11.56 5.70 -12.76
CA ASN A 407 -12.02 4.93 -13.91
C ASN A 407 -12.56 3.54 -13.51
N ILE A 408 -13.39 3.52 -12.48
CA ILE A 408 -14.15 2.33 -12.07
C ILE A 408 -15.40 2.22 -12.93
N GLU A 409 -15.54 1.11 -13.67
CA GLU A 409 -16.61 0.89 -14.64
C GLU A 409 -17.69 -0.02 -14.07
N PHE A 410 -18.50 0.55 -13.17
CA PHE A 410 -19.73 -0.07 -12.71
C PHE A 410 -20.76 -0.13 -13.84
N ASP A 411 -21.47 -1.25 -13.96
CA ASP A 411 -22.69 -1.32 -14.78
C ASP A 411 -23.85 -0.57 -14.08
N CYS A 412 -23.83 -0.53 -12.75
CA CYS A 412 -24.71 0.30 -11.93
C CYS A 412 -24.02 0.72 -10.61
N PHE A 413 -24.00 2.03 -10.33
CA PHE A 413 -23.63 2.58 -9.02
C PHE A 413 -24.86 3.19 -8.35
N GLY A 414 -25.46 2.44 -7.42
CA GLY A 414 -26.74 2.79 -6.81
C GLY A 414 -26.65 3.31 -5.38
N ARG A 415 -27.78 3.24 -4.66
CA ARG A 415 -27.96 3.76 -3.30
C ARG A 415 -28.85 2.83 -2.51
N THR A 416 -28.64 2.75 -1.20
CA THR A 416 -29.48 1.97 -0.27
C THR A 416 -30.77 2.69 0.12
N THR A 417 -30.85 4.01 -0.03
CA THR A 417 -32.03 4.83 0.36
C THR A 417 -33.11 4.86 -0.73
N THR A 418 -33.64 3.69 -1.12
CA THR A 418 -34.63 3.57 -2.21
C THR A 418 -35.89 2.81 -1.81
N GLU A 419 -36.96 2.97 -2.57
CA GLU A 419 -38.20 2.22 -2.37
C GLU A 419 -37.98 0.72 -2.58
N HIS A 420 -37.15 0.32 -3.56
CA HIS A 420 -36.77 -1.07 -3.78
C HIS A 420 -36.05 -1.67 -2.57
N GLN A 421 -35.16 -0.92 -1.90
CA GLN A 421 -34.54 -1.38 -0.65
C GLN A 421 -35.61 -1.69 0.39
N THR A 422 -36.56 -0.77 0.59
CA THR A 422 -37.61 -0.96 1.59
C THR A 422 -38.44 -2.20 1.29
N LYS A 423 -38.94 -2.33 0.05
CA LYS A 423 -39.77 -3.47 -0.36
C LYS A 423 -39.05 -4.80 -0.23
N ILE A 424 -37.80 -4.90 -0.73
CA ILE A 424 -37.06 -6.17 -0.75
C ILE A 424 -36.62 -6.57 0.65
N THR A 425 -36.15 -5.63 1.48
CA THR A 425 -35.79 -5.91 2.87
C THR A 425 -36.99 -6.40 3.67
N GLN A 426 -38.15 -5.76 3.51
CA GLN A 426 -39.39 -6.18 4.17
C GLN A 426 -39.88 -7.56 3.68
N ASP A 427 -39.76 -7.85 2.39
CA ASP A 427 -40.08 -9.18 1.83
C ASP A 427 -39.19 -10.28 2.42
N ILE A 428 -37.87 -10.07 2.45
CA ILE A 428 -36.92 -11.00 3.08
C ILE A 428 -37.24 -11.19 4.56
N PHE A 429 -37.47 -10.10 5.30
CA PHE A 429 -37.86 -10.14 6.71
C PHE A 429 -39.10 -11.03 6.95
N TRP A 430 -40.17 -10.82 6.18
CA TRP A 430 -41.40 -11.58 6.33
C TRP A 430 -41.25 -13.06 5.98
N LYS A 431 -40.39 -13.39 5.01
CA LYS A 431 -40.06 -14.78 4.68
C LYS A 431 -39.28 -15.46 5.82
N ILE A 432 -38.31 -14.78 6.42
CA ILE A 432 -37.56 -15.29 7.57
C ILE A 432 -38.48 -15.50 8.78
N GLU A 433 -39.39 -14.55 9.06
CA GLU A 433 -40.41 -14.65 10.12
C GLU A 433 -41.34 -15.84 9.88
N LYS A 434 -41.91 -15.95 8.68
CA LYS A 434 -42.79 -17.06 8.28
C LYS A 434 -42.13 -18.43 8.45
N ASN A 435 -40.82 -18.51 8.20
CA ASN A 435 -40.03 -19.72 8.37
C ASN A 435 -39.56 -19.95 9.82
N GLY A 436 -39.89 -19.04 10.75
CA GLY A 436 -39.65 -19.18 12.19
C GLY A 436 -38.19 -19.00 12.60
N TYR A 437 -37.43 -18.13 11.91
CA TYR A 437 -36.02 -17.85 12.20
C TYR A 437 -35.77 -16.49 12.85
N LEU A 438 -36.82 -15.84 13.35
CA LEU A 438 -36.68 -14.64 14.18
C LEU A 438 -37.14 -14.92 15.62
N CYS A 439 -36.58 -14.19 16.56
CA CYS A 439 -37.03 -14.15 17.94
C CYS A 439 -37.12 -12.69 18.44
N LYS A 440 -37.90 -12.48 19.50
CA LYS A 440 -38.10 -11.18 20.13
C LYS A 440 -37.49 -11.20 21.54
N ASP A 441 -36.81 -10.13 21.90
CA ASP A 441 -36.28 -9.93 23.24
C ASP A 441 -36.25 -8.43 23.59
N ALA A 442 -36.36 -8.11 24.87
CA ALA A 442 -36.32 -6.75 25.37
C ALA A 442 -34.88 -6.36 25.74
N VAL A 443 -34.43 -5.19 25.29
CA VAL A 443 -33.10 -4.67 25.60
C VAL A 443 -33.23 -3.40 26.42
N ASP A 444 -32.59 -3.38 27.59
CA ASP A 444 -32.49 -2.19 28.41
C ASP A 444 -31.48 -1.21 27.81
N GLN A 445 -31.95 -0.02 27.49
CA GLN A 445 -31.16 1.04 26.86
C GLN A 445 -31.36 2.37 27.57
N LEU A 446 -30.36 3.25 27.49
CA LEU A 446 -30.48 4.61 28.00
C LEU A 446 -31.27 5.47 27.01
N LYS A 447 -32.40 6.04 27.45
CA LYS A 447 -33.20 7.02 26.71
C LYS A 447 -32.96 8.42 27.28
N CYS A 448 -32.60 9.36 26.41
CA CYS A 448 -32.66 10.78 26.75
C CYS A 448 -34.08 11.28 26.51
N GLU A 449 -34.78 11.69 27.57
CA GLU A 449 -36.15 12.20 27.45
C GLU A 449 -36.22 13.58 26.80
N GLN A 450 -35.17 14.40 26.95
CA GLN A 450 -35.10 15.71 26.32
C GLN A 450 -34.82 15.66 24.81
N CYS A 451 -34.01 14.69 24.36
CA CYS A 451 -33.78 14.44 22.93
C CYS A 451 -34.77 13.43 22.34
N GLU A 452 -35.71 12.94 23.15
CA GLU A 452 -36.74 11.94 22.81
C GLU A 452 -36.21 10.70 22.07
N ARG A 453 -34.99 10.25 22.39
CA ARG A 453 -34.33 9.15 21.68
C ARG A 453 -33.51 8.25 22.58
N PHE A 454 -33.37 6.99 22.16
CA PHE A 454 -32.40 6.08 22.75
C PHE A 454 -30.98 6.50 22.36
N LEU A 455 -30.05 6.38 23.30
CA LEU A 455 -28.68 6.80 23.14
C LEU A 455 -27.81 5.60 22.81
N ALA A 456 -27.15 5.65 21.65
CA ALA A 456 -26.02 4.78 21.39
C ALA A 456 -24.88 5.10 22.36
N ASP A 457 -24.03 4.11 22.67
CA ASP A 457 -22.93 4.22 23.64
C ASP A 457 -22.03 5.46 23.43
N ARG A 458 -21.82 5.88 22.18
CA ARG A 458 -21.02 7.07 21.81
C ARG A 458 -21.66 8.40 22.21
N PHE A 459 -22.97 8.40 22.47
CA PHE A 459 -23.73 9.56 22.96
C PHE A 459 -23.96 9.51 24.48
N VAL A 460 -23.39 8.52 25.16
CA VAL A 460 -23.44 8.40 26.62
C VAL A 460 -22.04 8.62 27.17
N GLU A 461 -21.96 9.53 28.14
CA GLU A 461 -20.78 9.66 29.00
C GLU A 461 -21.22 9.51 30.46
N GLY A 462 -20.30 9.16 31.34
CA GLY A 462 -20.61 9.06 32.77
C GLY A 462 -19.41 8.59 33.59
N ILE A 463 -19.65 8.39 34.88
CA ILE A 463 -18.63 7.93 35.81
C ILE A 463 -18.43 6.42 35.65
N CYS A 464 -17.20 5.99 35.38
CA CYS A 464 -16.81 4.59 35.28
C CYS A 464 -17.15 3.84 36.58
N PRO A 465 -17.91 2.73 36.53
CA PRO A 465 -18.26 1.97 37.73
C PRO A 465 -17.06 1.27 38.37
N PHE A 466 -15.95 1.11 37.63
CA PHE A 466 -14.77 0.35 38.05
C PHE A 466 -13.60 1.20 38.59
N CYS A 467 -13.33 2.36 37.99
CA CYS A 467 -12.19 3.21 38.37
C CYS A 467 -12.57 4.66 38.70
N SER A 468 -13.88 4.97 38.73
CA SER A 468 -14.42 6.30 39.04
C SER A 468 -13.98 7.44 38.12
N TYR A 469 -13.46 7.14 36.93
CA TYR A 469 -13.19 8.14 35.89
C TYR A 469 -14.49 8.82 35.46
N GLU A 470 -14.55 10.15 35.52
CA GLU A 470 -15.82 10.90 35.41
C GLU A 470 -16.40 10.99 33.99
N ASP A 471 -15.59 10.74 32.97
CA ASP A 471 -15.91 10.94 31.56
C ASP A 471 -15.78 9.64 30.74
N ALA A 472 -16.08 8.49 31.36
CA ALA A 472 -16.10 7.21 30.65
C ALA A 472 -17.22 7.19 29.59
N ARG A 473 -16.94 6.57 28.44
CA ARG A 473 -17.90 6.39 27.35
C ARG A 473 -18.78 5.17 27.61
N GLY A 474 -19.94 5.11 26.97
CA GLY A 474 -20.89 4.01 27.14
C GLY A 474 -20.36 2.62 26.76
N ASP A 475 -19.30 2.54 25.95
CA ASP A 475 -18.70 1.31 25.42
C ASP A 475 -17.39 0.93 26.13
N GLN A 476 -16.63 1.94 26.58
CA GLN A 476 -15.30 1.75 27.13
C GLN A 476 -14.88 2.92 28.03
N CYS A 477 -14.23 2.60 29.15
CA CYS A 477 -13.53 3.60 29.96
C CYS A 477 -12.11 3.85 29.39
N ASP A 478 -11.82 5.07 28.97
CA ASP A 478 -10.50 5.44 28.42
C ASP A 478 -9.39 5.46 29.47
N ALA A 479 -9.73 5.57 30.76
CA ALA A 479 -8.74 5.59 31.85
C ALA A 479 -8.26 4.19 32.26
N CYS A 480 -9.16 3.21 32.39
CA CYS A 480 -8.82 1.85 32.82
C CYS A 480 -8.91 0.80 31.71
N GLY A 481 -9.34 1.20 30.50
CA GLY A 481 -9.45 0.34 29.31
C GLY A 481 -10.60 -0.66 29.33
N LYS A 482 -11.38 -0.74 30.43
CA LYS A 482 -12.43 -1.74 30.61
C LYS A 482 -13.63 -1.46 29.70
N LEU A 483 -14.10 -2.50 29.01
CA LEU A 483 -15.34 -2.49 28.25
C LEU A 483 -16.52 -2.57 29.22
N ILE A 484 -17.51 -1.72 29.00
CA ILE A 484 -18.68 -1.56 29.88
C ILE A 484 -19.93 -1.43 29.03
N ASN A 485 -21.09 -1.76 29.59
CA ASN A 485 -22.37 -1.40 28.98
C ASN A 485 -22.76 0.01 29.43
N ALA A 486 -23.40 0.79 28.56
CA ALA A 486 -23.77 2.16 28.88
C ALA A 486 -24.71 2.25 30.09
N THR A 487 -25.55 1.24 30.31
CA THR A 487 -26.45 1.11 31.46
C THR A 487 -25.71 0.90 32.80
N GLU A 488 -24.44 0.50 32.79
CA GLU A 488 -23.60 0.33 33.98
C GLU A 488 -22.93 1.62 34.44
N LEU A 489 -22.94 2.68 33.61
CA LEU A 489 -22.33 3.97 33.95
C LEU A 489 -23.05 4.61 35.15
N LYS A 490 -22.27 5.11 36.10
CA LYS A 490 -22.79 5.91 37.21
C LYS A 490 -22.99 7.35 36.74
N LYS A 491 -24.12 7.97 37.07
CA LYS A 491 -24.48 9.32 36.61
C LYS A 491 -24.29 9.48 35.09
N PRO A 492 -24.97 8.66 34.27
CA PRO A 492 -24.88 8.83 32.83
C PRO A 492 -25.41 10.22 32.44
N ARG A 493 -24.87 10.75 31.36
CA ARG A 493 -25.26 12.02 30.76
C ARG A 493 -25.26 11.90 29.24
N CYS A 494 -26.25 12.52 28.62
CA CYS A 494 -26.36 12.61 27.17
C CYS A 494 -25.31 13.59 26.65
N LYS A 495 -24.44 13.14 25.74
CA LYS A 495 -23.40 13.98 25.13
C LYS A 495 -23.95 15.17 24.33
N GLN A 496 -25.21 15.09 23.87
CA GLN A 496 -25.82 16.13 23.05
C GLN A 496 -26.42 17.29 23.84
N CYS A 497 -27.19 16.99 24.88
CA CYS A 497 -27.94 18.00 25.64
C CYS A 497 -27.48 18.13 27.10
N GLY A 498 -26.61 17.23 27.57
CA GLY A 498 -26.11 17.19 28.95
C GLY A 498 -27.09 16.59 29.97
N SER A 499 -28.32 16.26 29.58
CA SER A 499 -29.33 15.71 30.49
C SER A 499 -28.97 14.28 30.95
N SER A 500 -29.44 13.87 32.13
CA SER A 500 -29.31 12.49 32.59
C SER A 500 -30.32 11.59 31.86
N PRO A 501 -29.88 10.57 31.11
CA PRO A 501 -30.77 9.60 30.50
C PRO A 501 -31.30 8.59 31.53
N VAL A 502 -32.44 7.99 31.23
CA VAL A 502 -33.10 6.97 32.04
C VAL A 502 -33.03 5.62 31.33
N ILE A 503 -32.90 4.53 32.09
CA ILE A 503 -32.98 3.18 31.52
C ILE A 503 -34.44 2.90 31.15
N LYS A 504 -34.69 2.54 29.88
CA LYS A 504 -35.98 2.03 29.41
C LYS A 504 -35.76 0.74 28.64
N SER A 505 -36.63 -0.23 28.89
CA SER A 505 -36.66 -1.47 28.12
C SER A 505 -37.30 -1.22 26.76
N SER A 506 -36.71 -1.80 25.72
CA SER A 506 -37.09 -1.59 24.32
C SER A 506 -37.16 -2.95 23.61
N ASP A 507 -38.30 -3.29 23.03
CA ASP A 507 -38.46 -4.56 22.32
C ASP A 507 -37.66 -4.55 21.01
N HIS A 508 -36.94 -5.64 20.75
CA HIS A 508 -36.13 -5.84 19.56
C HIS A 508 -36.40 -7.19 18.89
N ILE A 509 -36.11 -7.25 17.59
CA ILE A 509 -36.19 -8.49 16.81
C ILE A 509 -34.76 -8.95 16.54
N PHE A 510 -34.55 -10.25 16.64
CA PHE A 510 -33.27 -10.90 16.45
C PHE A 510 -33.38 -11.96 15.35
N LEU A 511 -32.37 -12.04 14.50
CA LEU A 511 -32.16 -13.18 13.62
C LEU A 511 -31.59 -14.33 14.44
N ASP A 512 -32.31 -15.45 14.50
CA ASP A 512 -31.94 -16.64 15.26
C ASP A 512 -30.88 -17.46 14.52
N LEU A 513 -29.66 -16.91 14.47
CA LEU A 513 -28.51 -17.57 13.86
C LEU A 513 -28.23 -18.98 14.41
N PRO A 514 -28.36 -19.28 15.73
CA PRO A 514 -28.20 -20.66 16.21
C PRO A 514 -29.11 -21.66 15.48
N LYS A 515 -30.37 -21.30 15.22
CA LYS A 515 -31.32 -22.15 14.50
C LYS A 515 -30.99 -22.29 13.01
N ILE A 516 -30.32 -21.31 12.42
CA ILE A 516 -29.87 -21.29 11.01
C ILE A 516 -28.50 -21.98 10.83
N GLU A 517 -27.69 -22.06 11.89
CA GLU A 517 -26.31 -22.54 11.84
C GLU A 517 -26.12 -23.89 11.10
N PRO A 518 -26.99 -24.91 11.27
CA PRO A 518 -26.83 -26.18 10.54
C PRO A 518 -26.88 -26.01 9.02
N MET A 519 -27.86 -25.27 8.49
CA MET A 519 -27.97 -25.05 7.04
C MET A 519 -26.85 -24.15 6.50
N LEU A 520 -26.39 -23.19 7.32
CA LEU A 520 -25.29 -22.33 6.95
C LEU A 520 -23.98 -23.14 6.84
N LYS A 521 -23.71 -24.04 7.80
CA LYS A 521 -22.54 -24.94 7.76
C LYS A 521 -22.54 -25.79 6.49
N ASP A 522 -23.68 -26.36 6.12
CA ASP A 522 -23.82 -27.16 4.90
C ASP A 522 -23.50 -26.36 3.64
N TRP A 523 -23.94 -25.10 3.59
CA TRP A 523 -23.60 -24.19 2.49
C TRP A 523 -22.11 -23.82 2.51
N ILE A 524 -21.54 -23.42 3.65
CA ILE A 524 -20.12 -23.05 3.79
C ILE A 524 -19.22 -24.20 3.32
N MET A 525 -19.48 -25.44 3.74
CA MET A 525 -18.68 -26.61 3.35
C MET A 525 -18.64 -26.85 1.84
N LYS A 526 -19.67 -26.43 1.11
CA LYS A 526 -19.73 -26.51 -0.36
C LYS A 526 -19.04 -25.30 -0.99
N SER A 527 -19.37 -24.10 -0.53
CA SER A 527 -18.91 -22.83 -1.13
C SER A 527 -17.44 -22.52 -0.86
N GLU A 528 -16.88 -22.88 0.31
CA GLU A 528 -15.48 -22.60 0.64
C GLU A 528 -14.47 -23.38 -0.24
N LYS A 529 -14.94 -24.37 -1.01
CA LYS A 529 -14.13 -25.11 -1.99
C LYS A 529 -13.83 -24.28 -3.24
N ALA A 530 -14.60 -23.23 -3.50
CA ALA A 530 -14.35 -22.26 -4.56
C ALA A 530 -13.22 -21.28 -4.18
N ASN A 531 -13.08 -20.20 -4.95
CA ASN A 531 -12.05 -19.17 -4.79
C ASN A 531 -12.34 -18.20 -3.62
N TRP A 532 -12.42 -18.74 -2.40
CA TRP A 532 -12.43 -17.93 -1.18
C TRP A 532 -10.99 -17.64 -0.75
N THR A 533 -10.68 -16.37 -0.47
CA THR A 533 -9.38 -16.01 0.09
C THR A 533 -9.15 -16.68 1.45
N VAL A 534 -7.89 -16.96 1.77
CA VAL A 534 -7.49 -17.71 2.98
C VAL A 534 -7.98 -17.01 4.25
N ASN A 535 -7.87 -15.68 4.30
CA ASN A 535 -8.37 -14.87 5.41
C ASN A 535 -9.89 -14.97 5.57
N ALA A 536 -10.68 -14.97 4.48
CA ALA A 536 -12.12 -15.14 4.54
C ALA A 536 -12.52 -16.50 5.10
N LYS A 537 -11.84 -17.58 4.67
CA LYS A 537 -12.04 -18.93 5.22
C LYS A 537 -11.76 -18.97 6.71
N ASN A 538 -10.62 -18.42 7.14
CA ASN A 538 -10.21 -18.44 8.54
C ASN A 538 -11.16 -17.63 9.44
N ILE A 539 -11.56 -16.43 9.02
CA ILE A 539 -12.52 -15.60 9.76
C ILE A 539 -13.86 -16.31 9.88
N THR A 540 -14.37 -16.86 8.77
CA THR A 540 -15.66 -17.57 8.76
C THR A 540 -15.64 -18.79 9.67
N ARG A 541 -14.60 -19.62 9.58
CA ARG A 541 -14.43 -20.79 10.45
C ARG A 541 -14.31 -20.41 11.92
N GLY A 542 -13.64 -19.30 12.24
CA GLY A 542 -13.58 -18.76 13.60
C GLY A 542 -14.96 -18.43 14.16
N TRP A 543 -15.79 -17.71 13.39
CA TRP A 543 -17.17 -17.38 13.78
C TRP A 543 -18.03 -18.62 14.01
N ILE A 544 -17.88 -19.63 13.15
CA ILE A 544 -18.63 -20.88 13.28
C ILE A 544 -18.15 -21.71 14.48
N ALA A 545 -16.85 -21.70 14.78
CA ALA A 545 -16.29 -22.44 15.91
C ALA A 545 -16.71 -21.85 17.27
N GLU A 546 -16.92 -20.53 17.36
CA GLU A 546 -17.42 -19.86 18.57
C GLU A 546 -18.88 -20.18 18.89
N GLY A 547 -19.65 -20.67 17.92
CA GLY A 547 -21.10 -20.85 18.00
C GLY A 547 -21.84 -19.55 17.73
N LEU A 548 -22.82 -19.59 16.82
CA LEU A 548 -23.55 -18.38 16.44
C LEU A 548 -24.58 -18.01 17.51
N LYS A 549 -24.71 -16.70 17.77
CA LYS A 549 -25.67 -16.13 18.73
C LYS A 549 -26.75 -15.35 18.00
N PRO A 550 -27.97 -15.23 18.56
CA PRO A 550 -28.99 -14.37 17.98
C PRO A 550 -28.46 -12.95 17.79
N ARG A 551 -28.74 -12.34 16.64
CA ARG A 551 -28.26 -10.99 16.31
C ARG A 551 -29.43 -10.03 16.16
N CYS A 552 -29.43 -8.95 16.92
CA CYS A 552 -30.47 -7.93 16.87
C CYS A 552 -30.47 -7.22 15.51
N ILE A 553 -31.59 -7.30 14.79
CA ILE A 553 -31.79 -6.73 13.44
C ILE A 553 -32.64 -5.46 13.45
N THR A 554 -33.04 -4.92 14.61
CA THR A 554 -33.78 -3.65 14.70
C THR A 554 -33.03 -2.61 15.53
N ARG A 555 -33.27 -1.33 15.28
CA ARG A 555 -32.69 -0.20 16.02
C ARG A 555 -33.72 0.90 16.23
N ASP A 556 -33.61 1.56 17.38
CA ASP A 556 -34.36 2.76 17.73
C ASP A 556 -33.75 4.01 17.04
N LEU A 557 -33.80 4.04 15.71
CA LEU A 557 -33.35 5.15 14.88
C LEU A 557 -34.49 5.63 13.98
N LYS A 558 -34.39 6.86 13.48
CA LYS A 558 -35.34 7.38 12.48
C LYS A 558 -34.82 7.18 11.06
N TRP A 559 -33.50 7.19 10.85
CA TRP A 559 -32.88 7.01 9.55
C TRP A 559 -32.48 5.55 9.27
N GLY A 560 -33.39 4.82 8.60
CA GLY A 560 -33.23 3.41 8.24
C GLY A 560 -34.44 2.87 7.51
N THR A 561 -34.36 1.63 7.01
CA THR A 561 -35.52 0.92 6.44
C THR A 561 -36.55 0.63 7.55
N PRO A 562 -37.83 1.03 7.42
CA PRO A 562 -38.83 0.84 8.47
C PRO A 562 -39.18 -0.64 8.68
N VAL A 563 -39.40 -1.04 9.93
CA VAL A 563 -39.81 -2.40 10.28
C VAL A 563 -41.33 -2.54 10.13
N PRO A 564 -41.85 -3.46 9.29
CA PRO A 564 -43.26 -3.53 8.96
C PRO A 564 -44.07 -4.31 10.01
N MET A 565 -43.78 -4.19 11.30
CA MET A 565 -44.42 -4.98 12.36
C MET A 565 -45.06 -4.08 13.42
N GLU A 566 -46.27 -4.44 13.86
CA GLU A 566 -46.95 -3.74 14.96
C GLU A 566 -46.07 -3.74 16.23
N GLY A 567 -46.00 -2.58 16.90
CA GLY A 567 -45.07 -2.36 18.03
C GLY A 567 -43.65 -1.94 17.62
N TYR A 568 -43.31 -1.97 16.33
CA TYR A 568 -41.99 -1.59 15.79
C TYR A 568 -42.04 -0.42 14.81
N THR A 569 -43.17 0.30 14.70
CA THR A 569 -43.39 1.39 13.74
C THR A 569 -42.44 2.58 13.92
N ASP A 570 -41.90 2.77 15.12
CA ASP A 570 -40.89 3.81 15.42
C ASP A 570 -39.44 3.31 15.32
N LYS A 571 -39.24 2.09 14.81
CA LYS A 571 -37.93 1.44 14.67
C LYS A 571 -37.61 1.17 13.21
N VAL A 572 -36.33 1.04 12.95
CA VAL A 572 -35.78 0.70 11.63
C VAL A 572 -34.97 -0.59 11.72
N PHE A 573 -34.75 -1.24 10.58
CA PHE A 573 -33.80 -2.33 10.49
C PHE A 573 -32.38 -1.83 10.78
N TYR A 574 -31.60 -2.69 11.42
CA TYR A 574 -30.20 -2.44 11.67
C TYR A 574 -29.43 -2.51 10.35
N VAL A 575 -28.59 -1.51 10.08
CA VAL A 575 -27.82 -1.40 8.83
C VAL A 575 -27.05 -2.68 8.46
N TRP A 576 -26.52 -3.42 9.43
CA TRP A 576 -25.77 -4.66 9.13
C TRP A 576 -26.65 -5.87 8.78
N PHE A 577 -27.98 -5.75 8.91
CA PHE A 577 -28.94 -6.70 8.37
C PHE A 577 -29.30 -6.35 6.92
N ASP A 578 -29.58 -5.07 6.62
CA ASP A 578 -30.14 -4.68 5.31
C ASP A 578 -29.13 -4.05 4.33
N ALA A 579 -27.93 -3.64 4.75
CA ALA A 579 -26.91 -3.13 3.83
C ALA A 579 -26.51 -4.16 2.74
N PRO A 580 -26.30 -5.46 3.04
CA PRO A 580 -26.08 -6.46 2.00
C PRO A 580 -27.29 -6.69 1.08
N ILE A 581 -28.52 -6.45 1.57
CA ILE A 581 -29.73 -6.45 0.72
C ILE A 581 -29.68 -5.29 -0.30
N GLY A 582 -28.89 -4.26 0.00
CA GLY A 582 -28.52 -3.18 -0.92
C GLY A 582 -28.03 -3.66 -2.28
N TYR A 583 -27.27 -4.77 -2.35
CA TYR A 583 -26.83 -5.30 -3.65
C TYR A 583 -28.03 -5.72 -4.54
N ILE A 584 -29.03 -6.34 -3.91
CA ILE A 584 -30.26 -6.79 -4.57
C ILE A 584 -31.09 -5.59 -5.00
N SER A 585 -31.30 -4.62 -4.10
CA SER A 585 -32.11 -3.43 -4.40
C SER A 585 -31.46 -2.50 -5.42
N ILE A 586 -30.14 -2.37 -5.44
CA ILE A 586 -29.41 -1.65 -6.48
C ILE A 586 -29.62 -2.33 -7.85
N THR A 587 -29.60 -3.67 -7.89
CA THR A 587 -29.90 -4.41 -9.12
C THR A 587 -31.35 -4.23 -9.56
N ALA A 588 -32.29 -4.17 -8.60
CA ALA A 588 -33.70 -3.89 -8.88
C ALA A 588 -33.92 -2.48 -9.45
N ASN A 589 -33.17 -1.48 -8.98
CA ASN A 589 -33.17 -0.14 -9.58
C ASN A 589 -32.53 -0.10 -10.97
N TYR A 590 -31.67 -1.07 -11.30
CA TYR A 590 -31.06 -1.20 -12.63
C TYR A 590 -31.97 -1.90 -13.65
N THR A 591 -32.74 -2.90 -13.22
CA THR A 591 -33.64 -3.67 -14.08
C THR A 591 -34.78 -4.32 -13.30
N ASP A 592 -35.99 -4.29 -13.86
CA ASP A 592 -37.15 -4.98 -13.31
C ASP A 592 -36.97 -6.49 -13.25
N GLN A 593 -36.05 -7.05 -14.06
CA GLN A 593 -35.74 -8.48 -14.11
C GLN A 593 -34.59 -8.90 -13.17
N TRP A 594 -34.35 -8.15 -12.09
CA TRP A 594 -33.25 -8.38 -11.14
C TRP A 594 -33.26 -9.78 -10.50
N GLU A 595 -34.44 -10.40 -10.38
CA GLU A 595 -34.57 -11.76 -9.86
C GLU A 595 -33.83 -12.79 -10.73
N LYS A 596 -33.65 -12.53 -12.03
CA LYS A 596 -32.84 -13.41 -12.89
C LYS A 596 -31.39 -13.49 -12.42
N TRP A 597 -30.87 -12.44 -11.80
CA TRP A 597 -29.53 -12.40 -11.23
C TRP A 597 -29.50 -12.93 -9.79
N TRP A 598 -30.47 -12.53 -8.96
CA TRP A 598 -30.44 -12.77 -7.52
C TRP A 598 -31.26 -13.95 -7.03
N LYS A 599 -32.07 -14.60 -7.88
CA LYS A 599 -32.87 -15.78 -7.56
C LYS A 599 -32.63 -16.92 -8.56
N ASN A 600 -31.37 -17.08 -8.98
CA ASN A 600 -30.96 -18.02 -10.02
C ASN A 600 -29.57 -18.62 -9.72
N PRO A 601 -29.40 -19.31 -8.57
CA PRO A 601 -28.10 -19.81 -8.12
C PRO A 601 -27.50 -20.88 -9.05
N GLU A 602 -28.31 -21.48 -9.93
CA GLU A 602 -27.87 -22.52 -10.87
C GLU A 602 -27.15 -21.94 -12.08
N GLN A 603 -27.47 -20.70 -12.47
CA GLN A 603 -26.88 -20.05 -13.65
C GLN A 603 -25.95 -18.89 -13.33
N VAL A 604 -26.01 -18.36 -12.11
CA VAL A 604 -25.27 -17.17 -11.70
C VAL A 604 -24.19 -17.52 -10.70
N THR A 605 -22.96 -17.09 -10.99
CA THR A 605 -21.85 -17.10 -10.04
C THR A 605 -21.70 -15.71 -9.42
N LEU A 606 -21.95 -15.58 -8.11
CA LEU A 606 -21.77 -14.36 -7.35
C LEU A 606 -20.34 -14.27 -6.79
N VAL A 607 -19.63 -13.21 -7.19
CA VAL A 607 -18.27 -12.88 -6.74
C VAL A 607 -18.30 -11.58 -5.94
N GLN A 608 -17.82 -11.60 -4.69
CA GLN A 608 -17.85 -10.42 -3.81
C GLN A 608 -16.45 -9.96 -3.41
N PHE A 609 -16.19 -8.66 -3.54
CA PHE A 609 -14.93 -8.01 -3.20
C PHE A 609 -15.10 -7.10 -1.99
N MET A 610 -14.26 -7.27 -0.97
CA MET A 610 -14.34 -6.50 0.27
C MET A 610 -13.01 -6.49 1.05
N ALA A 611 -12.93 -5.66 2.08
CA ALA A 611 -11.90 -5.79 3.11
C ALA A 611 -12.32 -6.85 4.17
N LYS A 612 -11.34 -7.39 4.89
CA LYS A 612 -11.53 -8.52 5.84
C LYS A 612 -12.56 -8.29 6.95
N ASP A 613 -12.82 -7.04 7.31
CA ASP A 613 -13.82 -6.63 8.32
C ASP A 613 -15.26 -6.92 7.88
N ASN A 614 -15.52 -6.92 6.57
CA ASN A 614 -16.85 -7.20 6.03
C ASN A 614 -17.17 -8.70 5.88
N VAL A 615 -16.18 -9.58 6.03
CA VAL A 615 -16.32 -11.02 5.79
C VAL A 615 -17.49 -11.64 6.58
N PRO A 616 -17.63 -11.44 7.90
CA PRO A 616 -18.71 -12.09 8.66
C PRO A 616 -20.12 -11.72 8.17
N PHE A 617 -20.30 -10.51 7.64
CA PHE A 617 -21.60 -10.09 7.12
C PHE A 617 -21.95 -10.81 5.81
N HIS A 618 -20.96 -11.20 5.02
CA HIS A 618 -21.13 -11.82 3.71
C HIS A 618 -20.98 -13.34 3.71
N THR A 619 -20.39 -13.91 4.77
CA THR A 619 -20.25 -15.38 4.92
C THR A 619 -21.11 -15.96 6.04
N VAL A 620 -21.67 -15.11 6.92
CA VAL A 620 -22.56 -15.54 8.02
C VAL A 620 -23.90 -14.85 7.93
N VAL A 621 -23.98 -13.53 8.15
CA VAL A 621 -25.26 -12.83 8.37
C VAL A 621 -26.15 -12.83 7.13
N PHE A 622 -25.63 -12.37 5.99
CA PHE A 622 -26.41 -12.26 4.75
C PHE A 622 -26.77 -13.64 4.18
N PRO A 623 -25.83 -14.61 4.04
CA PRO A 623 -26.20 -15.98 3.65
C PRO A 623 -27.25 -16.61 4.58
N SER A 624 -27.13 -16.42 5.91
CA SER A 624 -28.14 -16.91 6.86
C SER A 624 -29.52 -16.31 6.58
N SER A 625 -29.58 -15.02 6.28
CA SER A 625 -30.84 -14.32 5.96
C SER A 625 -31.47 -14.87 4.67
N LEU A 626 -30.66 -15.06 3.61
CA LEU A 626 -31.13 -15.60 2.33
C LEU A 626 -31.55 -17.08 2.43
N LEU A 627 -30.79 -17.91 3.14
CA LEU A 627 -31.13 -19.31 3.38
C LEU A 627 -32.41 -19.44 4.23
N ALA A 628 -32.54 -18.63 5.27
CA ALA A 628 -33.72 -18.61 6.13
C ALA A 628 -34.98 -18.11 5.41
N ALA A 629 -34.83 -17.26 4.38
CA ALA A 629 -35.94 -16.81 3.54
C ALA A 629 -36.48 -17.92 2.61
N LYS A 630 -35.65 -18.91 2.23
CA LYS A 630 -36.02 -20.06 1.36
C LYS A 630 -36.67 -19.65 0.02
N ASP A 631 -36.09 -18.66 -0.65
CA ASP A 631 -36.65 -18.06 -1.87
C ASP A 631 -35.71 -18.18 -3.08
N ASN A 632 -34.98 -19.30 -3.16
CA ASN A 632 -34.06 -19.61 -4.25
C ASN A 632 -33.02 -18.52 -4.55
N TYR A 633 -32.53 -17.80 -3.54
CA TYR A 633 -31.57 -16.72 -3.75
C TYR A 633 -30.22 -17.25 -4.29
N THR A 634 -29.62 -16.47 -5.18
CA THR A 634 -28.19 -16.54 -5.51
C THR A 634 -27.40 -16.10 -4.28
N ILE A 635 -26.60 -17.01 -3.73
CA ILE A 635 -25.76 -16.78 -2.55
C ILE A 635 -24.29 -16.79 -3.01
N LEU A 636 -23.42 -16.13 -2.24
CA LEU A 636 -21.98 -16.02 -2.48
C LEU A 636 -21.33 -17.32 -2.98
N ASN A 637 -20.64 -17.27 -4.12
CA ASN A 637 -19.82 -18.36 -4.64
C ASN A 637 -18.34 -18.12 -4.35
N GLU A 638 -17.83 -16.93 -4.69
CA GLU A 638 -16.41 -16.58 -4.56
C GLU A 638 -16.24 -15.25 -3.80
N ILE A 639 -15.26 -15.17 -2.90
CA ILE A 639 -15.00 -13.97 -2.10
C ILE A 639 -13.52 -13.60 -2.16
N SER A 640 -13.27 -12.36 -2.57
CA SER A 640 -11.95 -11.74 -2.51
C SER A 640 -11.91 -10.75 -1.35
N ALA A 641 -11.41 -11.21 -0.20
CA ALA A 641 -11.21 -10.37 0.98
C ALA A 641 -9.75 -9.94 1.11
N THR A 642 -9.47 -8.64 1.12
CA THR A 642 -8.10 -8.12 1.28
C THR A 642 -7.76 -7.84 2.73
N GLU A 643 -6.46 -7.87 3.03
CA GLU A 643 -5.87 -7.27 4.22
C GLU A 643 -5.85 -5.73 4.09
N TYR A 644 -5.30 -5.02 5.08
CA TYR A 644 -5.33 -3.55 5.06
C TYR A 644 -4.19 -2.95 4.23
N LEU A 645 -4.49 -1.88 3.50
CA LEU A 645 -3.48 -0.95 3.02
C LEU A 645 -3.26 0.13 4.08
N ASN A 646 -2.03 0.21 4.58
CA ASN A 646 -1.54 1.25 5.46
C ASN A 646 -0.87 2.38 4.63
N TYR A 647 -0.63 3.53 5.25
CA TYR A 647 -0.03 4.70 4.61
C TYR A 647 1.29 5.05 5.30
N GLU A 648 2.39 4.99 4.57
CA GLU A 648 3.75 5.08 5.10
C GLU A 648 3.96 4.10 6.26
N ASN A 649 4.26 4.57 7.47
CA ASN A 649 4.40 3.73 8.67
C ASN A 649 3.14 3.78 9.57
N ASP A 650 2.05 4.36 9.08
CA ASP A 650 0.85 4.71 9.85
C ASP A 650 -0.43 4.19 9.18
N LYS A 651 -1.56 4.34 9.87
CA LYS A 651 -2.90 4.13 9.29
C LYS A 651 -3.43 5.41 8.66
N PHE A 652 -4.23 5.28 7.61
CA PHE A 652 -5.05 6.38 7.09
C PHE A 652 -5.88 7.00 8.23
N SER A 653 -5.89 8.33 8.32
CA SER A 653 -6.62 9.05 9.36
C SER A 653 -7.12 10.40 8.87
N LYS A 654 -8.43 10.50 8.68
CA LYS A 654 -9.08 11.76 8.28
C LYS A 654 -8.95 12.83 9.35
N SER A 655 -9.11 12.47 10.63
CA SER A 655 -9.02 13.42 11.74
C SER A 655 -7.61 13.99 11.94
N ARG A 656 -6.57 13.24 11.59
CA ARG A 656 -5.17 13.69 11.65
C ARG A 656 -4.64 14.24 10.31
N GLY A 657 -5.42 14.15 9.24
CA GLY A 657 -5.00 14.52 7.88
C GLY A 657 -3.89 13.62 7.32
N VAL A 658 -3.81 12.36 7.76
CA VAL A 658 -2.77 11.40 7.36
C VAL A 658 -3.29 10.50 6.24
N GLY A 659 -2.57 10.49 5.11
CA GLY A 659 -2.86 9.65 3.95
C GLY A 659 -3.57 10.37 2.80
N VAL A 660 -3.57 9.71 1.64
CA VAL A 660 -4.23 10.20 0.42
C VAL A 660 -5.69 9.73 0.40
N PHE A 661 -6.60 10.69 0.29
CA PHE A 661 -8.03 10.45 0.10
C PHE A 661 -8.38 10.58 -1.39
N GLY A 662 -9.48 9.94 -1.82
CA GLY A 662 -9.82 9.85 -3.24
C GLY A 662 -10.02 11.22 -3.91
N ASP A 663 -10.58 12.18 -3.19
CA ASP A 663 -10.77 13.58 -3.61
C ASP A 663 -9.45 14.38 -3.69
N HIS A 664 -8.40 13.91 -3.03
CA HIS A 664 -7.08 14.54 -3.07
C HIS A 664 -6.13 13.90 -4.09
N ALA A 665 -6.39 12.66 -4.52
CA ALA A 665 -5.56 11.96 -5.50
C ALA A 665 -5.48 12.73 -6.82
N GLU A 666 -6.61 13.26 -7.31
CA GLU A 666 -6.65 14.11 -8.51
C GLU A 666 -5.80 15.37 -8.37
N SER A 667 -5.84 16.01 -7.20
CA SER A 667 -5.10 17.25 -6.91
C SER A 667 -3.57 17.08 -6.83
N THR A 668 -3.06 15.86 -6.98
CA THR A 668 -1.61 15.59 -7.02
C THR A 668 -1.00 15.86 -8.39
N GLY A 669 -1.81 15.96 -9.44
CA GLY A 669 -1.34 16.03 -10.83
C GLY A 669 -0.83 14.69 -11.39
N ILE A 670 -0.84 13.62 -10.59
CA ILE A 670 -0.49 12.27 -11.03
C ILE A 670 -1.73 11.61 -11.65
N PRO A 671 -1.66 11.08 -12.89
CA PRO A 671 -2.79 10.43 -13.53
C PRO A 671 -3.33 9.23 -12.74
N ALA A 672 -4.64 9.00 -12.81
CA ALA A 672 -5.33 7.93 -12.10
C ALA A 672 -4.71 6.54 -12.35
N ASP A 673 -4.32 6.23 -13.59
CA ASP A 673 -3.71 4.95 -13.95
C ASP A 673 -2.39 4.67 -13.20
N MET A 674 -1.64 5.69 -12.79
CA MET A 674 -0.43 5.49 -12.00
C MET A 674 -0.78 5.04 -10.58
N PHE A 675 -1.83 5.63 -9.99
CA PHE A 675 -2.37 5.15 -8.71
C PHE A 675 -2.94 3.73 -8.84
N ARG A 676 -3.72 3.46 -9.90
CA ARG A 676 -4.27 2.12 -10.15
C ARG A 676 -3.17 1.08 -10.24
N PHE A 677 -2.15 1.32 -11.08
CA PHE A 677 -0.99 0.46 -11.24
C PHE A 677 -0.34 0.16 -9.89
N TYR A 678 0.04 1.20 -9.16
CA TYR A 678 0.81 1.00 -7.94
C TYR A 678 -0.02 0.31 -6.85
N LEU A 679 -1.28 0.72 -6.65
CA LEU A 679 -2.17 0.08 -5.68
C LEU A 679 -2.40 -1.41 -6.00
N LEU A 680 -2.50 -1.78 -7.28
CA LEU A 680 -2.62 -3.18 -7.71
C LEU A 680 -1.29 -3.94 -7.58
N TYR A 681 -0.16 -3.26 -7.83
CA TYR A 681 1.19 -3.82 -7.65
C TYR A 681 1.47 -4.15 -6.17
N ILE A 682 0.94 -3.36 -5.23
CA ILE A 682 1.03 -3.59 -3.78
C ILE A 682 -0.29 -4.04 -3.15
N ARG A 683 -1.17 -4.70 -3.92
CA ARG A 683 -2.48 -5.13 -3.42
C ARG A 683 -2.30 -6.04 -2.17
N PRO A 684 -2.97 -5.75 -1.04
CA PRO A 684 -2.80 -6.50 0.21
C PRO A 684 -3.59 -7.83 0.19
N GLU A 685 -3.13 -8.81 -0.60
CA GLU A 685 -3.85 -10.09 -0.78
C GLU A 685 -3.67 -11.05 0.40
N SER A 686 -2.43 -11.26 0.84
CA SER A 686 -2.09 -12.23 1.90
C SER A 686 -1.71 -11.58 3.23
N GLN A 687 -1.23 -10.35 3.20
CA GLN A 687 -0.79 -9.57 4.36
C GLN A 687 -1.02 -8.08 4.12
N ASP A 688 -1.03 -7.30 5.21
CA ASP A 688 -1.08 -5.85 5.14
C ASP A 688 0.05 -5.30 4.24
N SER A 689 -0.27 -4.28 3.46
CA SER A 689 0.69 -3.57 2.58
C SER A 689 0.75 -2.10 2.93
N PHE A 690 1.78 -1.40 2.44
CA PHE A 690 2.04 -0.01 2.79
C PHE A 690 2.17 0.84 1.53
N PHE A 691 1.33 1.86 1.40
CA PHE A 691 1.54 2.89 0.39
C PHE A 691 2.72 3.77 0.82
N GLN A 692 3.81 3.74 0.07
CA GLN A 692 4.97 4.59 0.30
C GLN A 692 5.25 5.43 -0.95
N TRP A 693 5.45 6.74 -0.79
CA TRP A 693 5.72 7.64 -1.93
C TRP A 693 7.02 7.30 -2.65
N ASP A 694 8.07 6.94 -1.90
CA ASP A 694 9.38 6.62 -2.48
C ASP A 694 9.32 5.36 -3.35
N ASP A 695 8.58 4.33 -2.89
CA ASP A 695 8.37 3.12 -3.67
C ASP A 695 7.39 3.35 -4.84
N PHE A 696 6.36 4.18 -4.67
CA PHE A 696 5.46 4.56 -5.77
C PHE A 696 6.23 5.18 -6.94
N ILE A 697 7.09 6.16 -6.65
CA ILE A 697 7.93 6.83 -7.65
C ILE A 697 8.92 5.85 -8.27
N THR A 698 9.55 5.02 -7.43
CA THR A 698 10.51 4.02 -7.88
C THR A 698 9.86 3.05 -8.85
N LYS A 699 8.67 2.51 -8.54
CA LYS A 699 7.94 1.57 -9.40
C LYS A 699 7.38 2.21 -10.65
N ASN A 700 6.90 3.46 -10.59
CA ASN A 700 6.56 4.20 -11.80
C ASN A 700 7.78 4.33 -12.74
N ASN A 701 8.92 4.76 -12.21
CA ASN A 701 10.08 5.04 -13.05
C ASN A 701 10.76 3.76 -13.55
N SER A 702 10.79 2.70 -12.74
CA SER A 702 11.42 1.42 -13.12
C SER A 702 10.51 0.52 -13.97
N GLU A 703 9.30 0.21 -13.51
CA GLU A 703 8.42 -0.76 -14.17
C GLU A 703 7.60 -0.14 -15.30
N LEU A 704 7.06 1.07 -15.10
CA LEU A 704 6.27 1.72 -16.15
C LEU A 704 7.16 2.43 -17.17
N LEU A 705 8.00 3.37 -16.74
CA LEU A 705 8.79 4.17 -17.69
C LEU A 705 9.92 3.36 -18.34
N ASN A 706 10.79 2.72 -17.55
CA ASN A 706 12.01 2.08 -18.06
C ASN A 706 11.79 0.66 -18.61
N ASN A 707 10.69 -0.01 -18.27
CA ASN A 707 10.36 -1.34 -18.79
C ASN A 707 9.22 -1.27 -19.82
N LEU A 708 7.96 -1.15 -19.38
CA LEU A 708 6.79 -1.22 -20.26
C LEU A 708 6.78 -0.11 -21.32
N GLY A 709 6.91 1.14 -20.89
CA GLY A 709 6.93 2.32 -21.73
C GLY A 709 8.10 2.32 -22.69
N ASN A 710 9.29 1.97 -22.22
CA ASN A 710 10.48 1.86 -23.06
C ASN A 710 10.31 0.80 -24.16
N PHE A 711 9.79 -0.39 -23.83
CA PHE A 711 9.56 -1.45 -24.82
C PHE A 711 8.62 -0.98 -25.92
N VAL A 712 7.43 -0.52 -25.54
CA VAL A 712 6.40 -0.07 -26.48
C VAL A 712 6.90 1.10 -27.32
N ASN A 713 7.46 2.13 -26.69
CA ASN A 713 7.93 3.31 -27.40
C ASN A 713 9.05 2.95 -28.41
N ARG A 714 9.99 2.07 -28.04
CA ARG A 714 11.04 1.61 -28.96
C ARG A 714 10.45 0.85 -30.14
N ALA A 715 9.52 -0.07 -29.91
CA ALA A 715 8.90 -0.86 -30.97
C ALA A 715 8.14 0.05 -31.96
N LEU A 716 7.29 0.95 -31.46
CA LEU A 716 6.46 1.82 -32.29
C LEU A 716 7.27 2.92 -33.00
N MET A 717 8.22 3.57 -32.31
CA MET A 717 9.07 4.58 -32.94
C MET A 717 9.98 3.99 -34.01
N PHE A 718 10.45 2.76 -33.82
CA PHE A 718 11.24 2.08 -34.86
C PHE A 718 10.38 1.79 -36.09
N LEU A 719 9.17 1.27 -35.90
CA LEU A 719 8.24 1.02 -37.00
C LEU A 719 7.93 2.30 -37.79
N LYS A 720 7.68 3.40 -37.08
CA LYS A 720 7.47 4.73 -37.67
C LYS A 720 8.66 5.17 -38.51
N ASN A 721 9.87 5.14 -37.93
CA ASN A 721 11.04 5.76 -38.53
C ASN A 721 11.66 4.93 -39.66
N SER A 722 11.56 3.61 -39.59
CA SER A 722 12.24 2.69 -40.53
C SER A 722 11.31 2.00 -41.50
N PHE A 723 10.00 1.95 -41.22
CA PHE A 723 9.01 1.21 -42.02
C PHE A 723 7.75 2.05 -42.31
N ASN A 724 7.85 3.38 -42.28
CA ASN A 724 6.74 4.30 -42.60
C ASN A 724 5.45 4.01 -41.81
N SER A 725 5.58 3.65 -40.54
CA SER A 725 4.47 3.25 -39.65
C SER A 725 3.66 2.05 -40.14
N THR A 726 4.19 1.25 -41.08
CA THR A 726 3.47 0.14 -41.69
C THR A 726 4.14 -1.17 -41.29
N LEU A 727 3.35 -2.13 -40.81
CA LEU A 727 3.85 -3.43 -40.37
C LEU A 727 4.41 -4.21 -41.58
N PRO A 728 5.69 -4.58 -41.58
CA PRO A 728 6.30 -5.33 -42.68
C PRO A 728 5.90 -6.81 -42.63
N ASN A 729 6.20 -7.54 -43.72
CA ASN A 729 6.14 -8.99 -43.73
C ASN A 729 7.11 -9.60 -42.71
N LEU A 730 6.65 -10.56 -41.90
CA LEU A 730 7.42 -11.17 -40.82
C LEU A 730 7.94 -12.55 -41.24
N GLN A 731 9.26 -12.69 -41.38
CA GLN A 731 9.92 -13.96 -41.64
C GLN A 731 10.47 -14.58 -40.35
N LEU A 732 9.58 -15.24 -39.61
CA LEU A 732 9.90 -15.80 -38.30
C LEU A 732 10.90 -16.96 -38.35
N GLN A 733 11.93 -16.87 -37.50
CA GLN A 733 12.94 -17.90 -37.25
C GLN A 733 12.66 -18.63 -35.93
N CYS A 734 13.44 -19.68 -35.63
CA CYS A 734 13.24 -20.48 -34.40
C CYS A 734 13.23 -19.61 -33.13
N GLU A 735 14.16 -18.67 -33.03
CA GLU A 735 14.33 -17.73 -31.91
C GLU A 735 13.11 -16.81 -31.73
N ASP A 736 12.36 -16.53 -32.79
CA ASP A 736 11.12 -15.76 -32.70
C ASP A 736 10.00 -16.57 -32.07
N TYR A 737 9.94 -17.85 -32.43
CA TYR A 737 8.99 -18.78 -31.80
C TYR A 737 9.34 -19.06 -30.35
N LYS A 738 10.61 -18.92 -29.93
CA LYS A 738 10.99 -18.93 -28.50
C LYS A 738 10.40 -17.72 -27.77
N LEU A 739 10.45 -16.52 -28.35
CA LEU A 739 9.77 -15.36 -27.77
C LEU A 739 8.26 -15.59 -27.69
N ILE A 740 7.62 -16.02 -28.78
CA ILE A 740 6.16 -16.28 -28.81
C ILE A 740 5.78 -17.32 -27.75
N ALA A 741 6.57 -18.39 -27.58
CA ALA A 741 6.34 -19.38 -26.54
C ALA A 741 6.49 -18.79 -25.13
N GLY A 742 7.47 -17.92 -24.88
CA GLY A 742 7.61 -17.20 -23.61
C GLY A 742 6.43 -16.27 -23.32
N ILE A 743 5.95 -15.55 -24.33
CA ILE A 743 4.75 -14.71 -24.21
C ILE A 743 3.49 -15.57 -23.95
N ASN A 744 3.36 -16.73 -24.58
CA ASN A 744 2.27 -17.67 -24.32
C ASN A 744 2.27 -18.16 -22.87
N ARG A 745 3.44 -18.52 -22.34
CA ARG A 745 3.57 -18.94 -20.94
C ARG A 745 3.07 -17.86 -19.99
N ASP A 746 3.53 -16.62 -20.17
CA ASP A 746 3.11 -15.50 -19.32
C ASP A 746 1.62 -15.15 -19.52
N LEU A 747 1.06 -15.37 -20.73
CA LEU A 747 -0.35 -15.17 -21.04
C LEU A 747 -1.23 -16.24 -20.36
N HIS A 748 -0.80 -17.49 -20.37
CA HIS A 748 -1.48 -18.57 -19.65
C HIS A 748 -1.47 -18.34 -18.15
N GLN A 749 -0.32 -17.92 -17.59
CA GLN A 749 -0.21 -17.55 -16.18
C GLN A 749 -1.09 -16.34 -15.84
N TYR A 750 -1.13 -15.32 -16.71
CA TYR A 750 -2.06 -14.20 -16.54
C TYR A 750 -3.50 -14.69 -16.44
N ILE A 751 -3.96 -15.51 -17.39
CA ILE A 751 -5.32 -16.06 -17.39
C ILE A 751 -5.58 -16.87 -16.11
N GLU A 752 -4.66 -17.76 -15.72
CA GLU A 752 -4.78 -18.57 -14.50
C GLU A 752 -4.86 -17.71 -13.24
N HIS A 753 -4.01 -16.70 -13.13
CA HIS A 753 -4.00 -15.78 -11.99
C HIS A 753 -5.29 -14.98 -11.89
N LEU A 754 -5.79 -14.43 -13.00
CA LEU A 754 -7.02 -13.64 -13.00
C LEU A 754 -8.26 -14.52 -12.79
N ASP A 755 -8.31 -15.74 -13.34
CA ASP A 755 -9.37 -16.73 -13.07
C ASP A 755 -9.40 -17.12 -11.57
N ALA A 756 -8.25 -17.08 -10.88
CA ALA A 756 -8.11 -17.29 -9.44
C ALA A 756 -8.14 -16.00 -8.58
N ILE A 757 -8.43 -14.83 -9.18
CA ILE A 757 -8.48 -13.51 -8.51
C ILE A 757 -7.15 -13.11 -7.83
N LYS A 758 -6.02 -13.58 -8.36
CA LYS A 758 -4.65 -13.17 -8.00
C LYS A 758 -4.23 -11.97 -8.84
N LEU A 759 -4.83 -10.81 -8.54
CA LEU A 759 -4.72 -9.61 -9.37
C LEU A 759 -3.29 -9.07 -9.42
N LYS A 760 -2.56 -9.17 -8.31
CA LYS A 760 -1.16 -8.72 -8.21
C LYS A 760 -0.24 -9.50 -9.15
N ASP A 761 -0.37 -10.83 -9.17
CA ASP A 761 0.50 -11.69 -9.98
C ASP A 761 0.16 -11.59 -11.47
N GLY A 762 -1.12 -11.41 -11.82
CA GLY A 762 -1.52 -11.09 -13.19
C GLY A 762 -0.84 -9.83 -13.74
N LEU A 763 -0.70 -8.77 -12.95
CA LEU A 763 0.01 -7.55 -13.38
C LEU A 763 1.49 -7.84 -13.67
N ARG A 764 2.13 -8.71 -12.88
CA ARG A 764 3.54 -9.07 -13.04
C ARG A 764 3.79 -9.83 -14.34
N CYS A 765 2.86 -10.69 -14.78
CA CYS A 765 2.95 -11.36 -16.08
C CYS A 765 3.06 -10.33 -17.22
N ILE A 766 2.26 -9.26 -17.19
CA ILE A 766 2.31 -8.21 -18.22
C ILE A 766 3.66 -7.47 -18.22
N LEU A 767 4.17 -7.12 -17.04
CA LEU A 767 5.49 -6.49 -16.89
C LEU A 767 6.62 -7.41 -17.34
N ASN A 768 6.45 -8.73 -17.21
CA ASN A 768 7.42 -9.70 -17.69
C ASN A 768 7.40 -9.83 -19.21
N MET A 769 6.21 -9.81 -19.85
CA MET A 769 6.11 -9.76 -21.31
C MET A 769 6.85 -8.56 -21.91
N SER A 770 6.74 -7.38 -21.31
CA SER A 770 7.51 -6.20 -21.77
C SER A 770 9.01 -6.35 -21.53
N ARG A 771 9.43 -7.05 -20.46
CA ARG A 771 10.84 -7.36 -20.18
C ARG A 771 11.41 -8.31 -21.22
N LEU A 772 10.69 -9.39 -21.56
CA LEU A 772 11.04 -10.31 -22.65
C LEU A 772 11.15 -9.57 -23.99
N GLY A 773 10.19 -8.69 -24.28
CA GLY A 773 10.21 -7.84 -25.47
C GLY A 773 11.43 -6.90 -25.53
N ASN A 774 11.77 -6.24 -24.42
CA ASN A 774 12.97 -5.41 -24.30
C ASN A 774 14.25 -6.22 -24.55
N GLN A 775 14.37 -7.39 -23.91
CA GLN A 775 15.53 -8.29 -24.07
C GLN A 775 15.66 -8.76 -25.51
N TYR A 776 14.57 -9.16 -26.14
CA TYR A 776 14.53 -9.60 -27.53
C TYR A 776 15.00 -8.49 -28.49
N MET A 777 14.45 -7.28 -28.38
CA MET A 777 14.93 -6.15 -29.17
C MET A 777 16.41 -5.84 -28.91
N GLN A 778 16.87 -5.98 -27.66
CA GLN A 778 18.26 -5.71 -27.30
C GLN A 778 19.24 -6.74 -27.86
N ALA A 779 18.87 -8.02 -27.85
CA ALA A 779 19.68 -9.12 -28.36
C ALA A 779 19.84 -9.02 -29.88
N HIS A 780 18.76 -8.71 -30.61
CA HIS A 780 18.77 -8.66 -32.08
C HIS A 780 19.22 -7.32 -32.67
N LYS A 781 19.25 -6.23 -31.89
CA LYS A 781 19.77 -4.91 -32.31
C LYS A 781 19.21 -4.43 -33.67
N PRO A 782 17.87 -4.30 -33.85
CA PRO A 782 17.28 -3.90 -35.13
C PRO A 782 17.81 -2.55 -35.66
N TRP A 783 18.26 -1.63 -34.80
CA TRP A 783 18.88 -0.35 -35.21
C TRP A 783 20.27 -0.48 -35.85
N VAL A 784 20.91 -1.64 -35.70
CA VAL A 784 22.13 -2.00 -36.42
C VAL A 784 21.74 -2.71 -37.71
N LEU A 785 20.91 -3.75 -37.60
CA LEU A 785 20.50 -4.60 -38.72
C LEU A 785 19.84 -3.81 -39.87
N ILE A 786 19.07 -2.76 -39.55
CA ILE A 786 18.41 -1.93 -40.57
C ILE A 786 19.38 -1.18 -41.49
N LYS A 787 20.66 -1.05 -41.10
CA LYS A 787 21.72 -0.41 -41.89
C LYS A 787 22.51 -1.41 -42.72
N GLY A 788 22.17 -2.70 -42.60
CA GLY A 788 22.82 -3.81 -43.24
C GLY A 788 22.31 -4.11 -44.64
N ASP A 789 22.59 -5.32 -45.11
CA ASP A 789 22.08 -5.85 -46.38
C ASP A 789 20.56 -6.18 -46.33
N GLU A 790 20.00 -6.64 -47.45
CA GLU A 790 18.56 -6.95 -47.53
C GLU A 790 18.12 -8.03 -46.53
N GLN A 791 18.98 -9.01 -46.21
CA GLN A 791 18.66 -10.05 -45.24
C GLN A 791 18.65 -9.49 -43.82
N GLU A 792 19.63 -8.65 -43.48
CA GLU A 792 19.68 -7.94 -42.19
C GLU A 792 18.49 -6.98 -42.03
N GLN A 793 18.13 -6.25 -43.07
CA GLN A 793 16.94 -5.37 -43.06
C GLN A 793 15.65 -6.16 -42.86
N MET A 794 15.50 -7.30 -43.52
CA MET A 794 14.35 -8.20 -43.34
C MET A 794 14.28 -8.81 -41.93
N ARG A 795 15.46 -9.09 -41.34
CA ARG A 795 15.56 -9.51 -39.94
C ARG A 795 15.15 -8.39 -38.99
N ALA A 796 15.57 -7.15 -39.24
CA ALA A 796 15.14 -5.98 -38.47
C ALA A 796 13.61 -5.79 -38.54
N ALA A 797 13.05 -5.93 -39.74
CA ALA A 797 11.60 -5.85 -39.99
C ALA A 797 10.82 -6.89 -39.16
N THR A 798 11.28 -8.15 -39.16
CA THR A 798 10.67 -9.23 -38.40
C THR A 798 10.70 -8.97 -36.89
N VAL A 799 11.86 -8.56 -36.36
CA VAL A 799 12.05 -8.26 -34.92
C VAL A 799 11.09 -7.14 -34.48
N VAL A 800 11.02 -6.06 -35.25
CA VAL A 800 10.20 -4.90 -34.93
C VAL A 800 8.72 -5.24 -35.05
N GLY A 801 8.31 -5.91 -36.11
CA GLY A 801 6.90 -6.27 -36.30
C GLY A 801 6.38 -7.26 -35.26
N LEU A 802 7.22 -8.19 -34.79
CA LEU A 802 6.87 -9.06 -33.66
C LEU A 802 6.75 -8.26 -32.35
N ALA A 803 7.69 -7.34 -32.07
CA ALA A 803 7.62 -6.47 -30.89
C ALA A 803 6.37 -5.58 -30.88
N VAL A 804 5.94 -5.09 -32.04
CA VAL A 804 4.69 -4.33 -32.21
C VAL A 804 3.47 -5.21 -31.92
N ASN A 805 3.46 -6.46 -32.37
CA ASN A 805 2.40 -7.43 -32.04
C ASN A 805 2.33 -7.74 -30.54
N VAL A 806 3.49 -7.89 -29.87
CA VAL A 806 3.52 -8.05 -28.39
C VAL A 806 2.96 -6.79 -27.70
N SER A 807 3.30 -5.60 -28.21
CA SER A 807 2.74 -4.34 -27.71
C SER A 807 1.21 -4.29 -27.86
N ALA A 808 0.66 -4.84 -28.96
CA ALA A 808 -0.77 -4.96 -29.16
C ALA A 808 -1.46 -5.94 -28.20
N LEU A 809 -0.84 -7.08 -27.89
CA LEU A 809 -1.33 -7.97 -26.83
C LEU A 809 -1.35 -7.24 -25.47
N ILE A 810 -0.24 -6.58 -25.11
CA ILE A 810 -0.14 -5.84 -23.84
C ILE A 810 -1.21 -4.75 -23.74
N ALA A 811 -1.55 -4.06 -24.85
CA ALA A 811 -2.62 -3.07 -24.88
C ALA A 811 -3.96 -3.65 -24.39
N VAL A 812 -4.26 -4.92 -24.70
CA VAL A 812 -5.45 -5.62 -24.23
C VAL A 812 -5.31 -6.06 -22.78
N LEU A 813 -4.20 -6.72 -22.43
CA LEU A 813 -4.01 -7.30 -21.09
C LEU A 813 -3.91 -6.25 -19.99
N ILE A 814 -3.43 -5.04 -20.31
CA ILE A 814 -3.29 -3.96 -19.35
C ILE A 814 -4.59 -3.18 -19.11
N LEU A 815 -5.61 -3.36 -19.96
CA LEU A 815 -6.89 -2.66 -19.85
C LEU A 815 -7.56 -2.81 -18.48
N PRO A 816 -7.60 -4.00 -17.84
CA PRO A 816 -8.13 -4.14 -16.49
C PRO A 816 -7.39 -3.30 -15.43
N TYR A 817 -6.11 -3.02 -15.65
CA TYR A 817 -5.23 -2.37 -14.68
C TYR A 817 -5.12 -0.86 -14.91
N MET A 818 -4.84 -0.46 -16.14
CA MET A 818 -4.62 0.92 -16.58
C MET A 818 -5.45 1.20 -17.86
N PRO A 819 -6.76 1.44 -17.72
CA PRO A 819 -7.67 1.58 -18.85
C PRO A 819 -7.36 2.81 -19.75
N LEU A 820 -6.84 3.90 -19.20
CA LEU A 820 -6.48 5.08 -20.01
C LEU A 820 -5.20 4.84 -20.81
N VAL A 821 -4.19 4.22 -20.19
CA VAL A 821 -2.94 3.80 -20.87
C VAL A 821 -3.24 2.77 -21.95
N SER A 822 -4.10 1.79 -21.65
CA SER A 822 -4.58 0.83 -22.66
C SER A 822 -5.22 1.54 -23.84
N LYS A 823 -6.14 2.48 -23.62
CA LYS A 823 -6.77 3.26 -24.68
C LYS A 823 -5.77 4.08 -25.49
N GLN A 824 -4.80 4.73 -24.83
CA GLN A 824 -3.74 5.46 -25.53
C GLN A 824 -2.92 4.52 -26.42
N LEU A 825 -2.55 3.34 -25.90
CA LEU A 825 -1.77 2.37 -26.66
C LEU A 825 -2.56 1.80 -27.85
N GLN A 826 -3.85 1.50 -27.66
CA GLN A 826 -4.75 1.11 -28.75
C GLN A 826 -4.80 2.16 -29.86
N LEU A 827 -4.89 3.45 -29.51
CA LEU A 827 -4.86 4.56 -30.48
C LEU A 827 -3.51 4.68 -31.21
N GLN A 828 -2.39 4.51 -30.51
CA GLN A 828 -1.07 4.55 -31.14
C GLN A 828 -0.84 3.36 -32.09
N LEU A 829 -1.43 2.21 -31.78
CA LEU A 829 -1.37 1.00 -32.62
C LEU A 829 -2.41 1.00 -33.75
N ASP A 830 -3.41 1.87 -33.70
CA ASP A 830 -4.65 1.75 -34.47
C ASP A 830 -5.26 0.34 -34.35
N LEU A 831 -5.35 -0.16 -33.10
CA LEU A 831 -5.75 -1.54 -32.83
C LEU A 831 -7.22 -1.73 -33.21
N PRO A 832 -7.56 -2.65 -34.14
CA PRO A 832 -8.95 -2.85 -34.52
C PRO A 832 -9.78 -3.37 -33.33
N SER A 833 -11.01 -2.87 -33.18
CA SER A 833 -11.87 -3.22 -32.06
C SER A 833 -12.10 -4.72 -31.90
N ASP A 834 -12.06 -5.49 -33.00
CA ASP A 834 -12.15 -6.96 -33.01
C ASP A 834 -11.03 -7.66 -32.21
N PHE A 835 -9.95 -6.96 -31.83
CA PHE A 835 -8.83 -7.49 -31.03
C PHE A 835 -8.94 -7.19 -29.54
N LEU A 836 -9.99 -6.51 -29.07
CA LEU A 836 -10.20 -6.21 -27.64
C LEU A 836 -10.79 -7.42 -26.89
N ILE A 837 -10.05 -8.52 -26.91
CA ILE A 837 -10.36 -9.78 -26.23
C ILE A 837 -9.04 -10.44 -25.82
N VAL A 838 -9.00 -11.04 -24.63
CA VAL A 838 -7.84 -11.83 -24.19
C VAL A 838 -7.87 -13.16 -24.95
N PRO A 839 -6.90 -13.44 -25.84
CA PRO A 839 -6.84 -14.73 -26.53
C PRO A 839 -6.26 -15.80 -25.60
N ASP A 840 -6.61 -17.07 -25.82
CA ASP A 840 -6.01 -18.18 -25.05
C ASP A 840 -4.54 -18.42 -25.44
N ASN A 841 -4.11 -17.99 -26.64
CA ASN A 841 -2.72 -18.04 -27.09
C ASN A 841 -2.40 -16.76 -27.87
N PHE A 842 -1.16 -16.32 -27.81
CA PHE A 842 -0.64 -15.20 -28.57
C PHE A 842 -0.65 -15.52 -30.07
N VAL A 843 -1.42 -14.72 -30.79
CA VAL A 843 -1.61 -14.77 -32.24
C VAL A 843 -1.19 -13.43 -32.85
N PRO A 844 -0.99 -13.35 -34.18
CA PRO A 844 -0.82 -12.07 -34.86
C PRO A 844 -2.02 -11.16 -34.59
N MET A 845 -1.80 -10.11 -33.80
CA MET A 845 -2.80 -9.10 -33.45
C MET A 845 -2.94 -8.03 -34.55
N LEU A 846 -1.85 -7.79 -35.30
CA LEU A 846 -1.79 -6.82 -36.38
C LEU A 846 -1.25 -7.52 -37.63
N PRO A 847 -1.98 -7.48 -38.77
CA PRO A 847 -1.56 -8.13 -40.01
C PRO A 847 -0.44 -7.35 -40.73
N GLU A 848 0.22 -8.02 -41.67
CA GLU A 848 1.10 -7.36 -42.64
C GLU A 848 0.37 -6.21 -43.34
N GLY A 849 1.06 -5.09 -43.55
CA GLY A 849 0.50 -3.89 -44.16
C GLY A 849 -0.35 -3.03 -43.22
N HIS A 850 -0.57 -3.46 -41.97
CA HIS A 850 -1.27 -2.64 -40.98
C HIS A 850 -0.50 -1.35 -40.70
N LYS A 851 -1.18 -0.20 -40.76
CA LYS A 851 -0.57 1.09 -40.49
C LYS A 851 -0.92 1.56 -39.08
N ILE A 852 0.09 1.71 -38.23
CA ILE A 852 -0.11 2.20 -36.86
C ILE A 852 -0.41 3.71 -36.86
N GLY A 853 -0.96 4.19 -35.74
CA GLY A 853 -1.15 5.61 -35.45
C GLY A 853 0.15 6.36 -35.17
N THR A 854 0.05 7.47 -34.43
CA THR A 854 1.24 8.26 -34.06
C THR A 854 1.80 7.79 -32.73
N PRO A 855 3.04 7.24 -32.69
CA PRO A 855 3.68 6.85 -31.44
C PRO A 855 3.96 8.07 -30.55
N ALA A 856 3.79 7.90 -29.24
CA ALA A 856 4.10 8.88 -28.21
C ALA A 856 4.49 8.20 -26.88
N PRO A 857 5.33 8.85 -26.04
CA PRO A 857 5.64 8.31 -24.72
C PRO A 857 4.38 8.08 -23.87
N LEU A 858 4.22 6.86 -23.34
CA LEU A 858 3.06 6.48 -22.53
C LEU A 858 3.13 6.99 -21.09
N PHE A 859 4.34 7.10 -20.54
CA PHE A 859 4.55 7.43 -19.14
C PHE A 859 5.50 8.62 -19.02
N GLN A 860 5.29 9.41 -17.98
CA GLN A 860 6.21 10.46 -17.57
C GLN A 860 6.95 10.03 -16.31
N LYS A 861 8.19 10.49 -16.19
CA LYS A 861 8.96 10.31 -14.97
C LYS A 861 8.30 11.12 -13.85
N ILE A 862 8.10 10.49 -12.69
CA ILE A 862 7.71 11.21 -11.48
C ILE A 862 9.00 11.64 -10.78
N GLU A 863 9.16 12.94 -10.57
CA GLU A 863 10.33 13.49 -9.91
C GLU A 863 10.29 13.25 -8.40
N VAL A 864 11.45 12.94 -7.82
CA VAL A 864 11.58 12.68 -6.37
C VAL A 864 11.14 13.89 -5.55
N SER A 865 11.40 15.11 -6.04
CA SER A 865 10.97 16.36 -5.39
C SER A 865 9.46 16.50 -5.26
N LEU A 866 8.70 16.07 -6.28
CA LEU A 866 7.24 16.03 -6.22
C LEU A 866 6.79 14.98 -5.19
N GLY A 867 7.46 13.83 -5.14
CA GLY A 867 7.27 12.81 -4.10
C GLY A 867 7.41 13.35 -2.69
N ASP A 868 8.53 14.02 -2.41
CA ASP A 868 8.82 14.63 -1.11
C ASP A 868 7.76 15.67 -0.72
N GLU A 869 7.32 16.50 -1.68
CA GLU A 869 6.26 17.47 -1.49
C GLU A 869 4.93 16.81 -1.11
N LEU A 870 4.49 15.81 -1.88
CA LEU A 870 3.24 15.10 -1.66
C LEU A 870 3.30 14.28 -0.36
N LYS A 871 4.41 13.60 -0.08
CA LYS A 871 4.66 12.90 1.18
C LYS A 871 4.50 13.83 2.37
N LYS A 872 5.08 15.04 2.29
CA LYS A 872 4.91 16.07 3.33
C LYS A 872 3.46 16.53 3.44
N ARG A 873 2.79 16.82 2.30
CA ARG A 873 1.39 17.29 2.24
C ARG A 873 0.42 16.32 2.91
N PHE A 874 0.65 15.02 2.77
CA PHE A 874 -0.23 13.96 3.29
C PHE A 874 0.30 13.27 4.56
N SER A 875 1.32 13.84 5.22
CA SER A 875 1.90 13.29 6.47
C SER A 875 1.14 13.66 7.75
N GLY A 876 0.01 14.36 7.62
CA GLY A 876 -0.79 14.86 8.74
C GLY A 876 -0.47 16.29 9.17
N ILE A 877 -1.34 16.84 10.00
CA ILE A 877 -1.16 18.19 10.58
C ILE A 877 -0.05 18.11 11.65
N LYS A 878 1.17 18.51 11.28
CA LYS A 878 2.21 18.91 12.24
C LYS A 878 2.13 20.44 12.38
N ASP A 879 2.19 20.94 13.61
CA ASP A 879 2.02 22.35 14.00
C ASP A 879 2.34 23.39 12.92
N ALA A 880 1.39 24.30 12.72
CA ALA A 880 1.37 25.33 11.70
C ALA A 880 2.73 26.04 11.52
N THR A 881 3.41 25.70 10.44
CA THR A 881 4.44 26.53 9.81
C THR A 881 4.07 26.70 8.35
N VAL A 882 3.30 27.74 8.07
CA VAL A 882 3.07 28.25 6.72
C VAL A 882 4.42 28.72 6.17
N LEU A 883 4.88 28.11 5.08
CA LEU A 883 5.86 28.72 4.18
C LEU A 883 5.19 28.99 2.84
N PRO A 884 5.60 30.06 2.14
CA PRO A 884 4.76 30.82 1.24
C PRO A 884 4.79 30.25 -0.19
N THR A 885 3.63 30.21 -0.83
CA THR A 885 3.51 30.02 -2.28
C THR A 885 3.81 31.34 -2.98
N ASN A 886 4.89 31.36 -3.77
CA ASN A 886 5.14 32.43 -4.75
C ASN A 886 4.16 32.28 -5.94
N PRO A 887 3.57 33.37 -6.45
CA PRO A 887 2.69 33.34 -7.61
C PRO A 887 3.47 33.36 -8.94
N VAL A 888 2.86 32.74 -9.95
CA VAL A 888 3.31 32.68 -11.34
C VAL A 888 3.29 34.07 -11.99
N LYS A 889 4.33 34.38 -12.76
CA LYS A 889 4.45 35.58 -13.61
C LYS A 889 3.46 35.51 -14.78
N SER A 890 2.72 36.59 -15.01
CA SER A 890 2.26 37.02 -16.33
C SER A 890 2.67 38.48 -16.53
N GLU A 891 3.19 38.80 -17.72
CA GLU A 891 3.60 40.14 -18.12
C GLU A 891 2.39 40.95 -18.58
N SER A 892 2.26 42.20 -18.11
CA SER A 892 1.93 43.36 -18.95
C SER A 892 2.08 44.68 -18.17
N SER A 893 2.89 45.58 -18.74
CA SER A 893 2.85 47.06 -18.70
C SER A 893 2.20 47.77 -17.50
N GLY A 894 3.00 48.58 -16.81
CA GLY A 894 2.60 49.30 -15.61
C GLY A 894 1.75 50.54 -15.81
N GLU A 895 1.12 50.96 -14.71
CA GLU A 895 0.91 52.36 -14.33
C GLU A 895 0.60 52.44 -12.83
N LYS A 896 1.09 53.49 -12.16
CA LYS A 896 0.87 53.76 -10.74
C LYS A 896 -0.52 54.35 -10.55
N ILE A 897 -1.33 53.81 -9.63
CA ILE A 897 -2.54 54.49 -9.14
C ILE A 897 -2.48 54.59 -7.61
N VAL A 898 -2.48 55.84 -7.16
CA VAL A 898 -2.66 56.28 -5.77
C VAL A 898 -4.16 56.18 -5.45
N VAL A 899 -4.54 55.47 -4.40
CA VAL A 899 -5.96 55.40 -3.97
C VAL A 899 -6.20 56.43 -2.86
N SER A 900 -7.01 57.43 -3.19
CA SER A 900 -7.60 58.41 -2.27
C SER A 900 -8.94 57.90 -1.71
N ASP A 901 -9.41 58.54 -0.63
CA ASP A 901 -10.59 58.21 0.20
C ASP A 901 -11.97 58.16 -0.52
N GLN A 902 -12.04 58.16 -1.85
CA GLN A 902 -13.28 58.16 -2.63
C GLN A 902 -13.78 56.77 -3.09
N VAL A 903 -13.09 55.67 -2.76
CA VAL A 903 -13.43 54.32 -3.28
C VAL A 903 -14.39 53.51 -2.40
N ILE A 904 -14.68 53.96 -1.17
CA ILE A 904 -15.44 53.17 -0.18
C ILE A 904 -16.96 53.13 -0.46
N GLU A 905 -17.52 54.11 -1.19
CA GLU A 905 -18.98 54.17 -1.46
C GLU A 905 -19.47 53.31 -2.64
N THR A 906 -18.56 52.70 -3.42
CA THR A 906 -18.92 51.92 -4.63
C THR A 906 -18.76 50.40 -4.50
N LEU A 907 -18.36 49.88 -3.34
CA LEU A 907 -18.15 48.45 -3.13
C LEU A 907 -19.44 47.71 -2.80
N THR A 908 -19.62 46.53 -3.40
CA THR A 908 -20.76 45.64 -3.10
C THR A 908 -20.63 45.05 -1.68
N VAL A 909 -21.75 44.53 -1.14
CA VAL A 909 -21.77 43.88 0.19
C VAL A 909 -20.76 42.72 0.27
N ALA A 910 -20.66 41.92 -0.79
CA ALA A 910 -19.74 40.78 -0.84
C ALA A 910 -18.26 41.23 -0.82
N GLU A 911 -17.92 42.30 -1.54
CA GLU A 911 -16.56 42.86 -1.57
C GLU A 911 -16.18 43.50 -0.23
N LEU A 912 -17.13 44.18 0.44
CA LEU A 912 -16.93 44.73 1.78
C LEU A 912 -16.72 43.62 2.83
N GLU A 913 -17.46 42.51 2.76
CA GLU A 913 -17.26 41.35 3.64
C GLU A 913 -15.89 40.69 3.42
N GLU A 914 -15.43 40.61 2.17
CA GLU A 914 -14.10 40.10 1.83
C GLU A 914 -13.00 41.02 2.39
N GLU A 915 -13.12 42.33 2.22
CA GLU A 915 -12.12 43.29 2.73
C GLU A 915 -12.14 43.41 4.26
N ILE A 916 -13.30 43.29 4.91
CA ILE A 916 -13.38 43.17 6.38
C ILE A 916 -12.65 41.92 6.86
N THR A 917 -12.75 40.82 6.11
CA THR A 917 -12.07 39.57 6.44
C THR A 917 -10.56 39.70 6.27
N LYS A 918 -10.11 40.29 5.16
CA LYS A 918 -8.68 40.59 4.92
C LYS A 918 -8.11 41.52 5.98
N GLN A 919 -8.77 42.64 6.25
CA GLN A 919 -8.35 43.62 7.25
C GLN A 919 -8.41 43.05 8.67
N GLY A 920 -9.39 42.19 8.98
CA GLY A 920 -9.46 41.46 10.25
C GLY A 920 -8.28 40.53 10.48
N ASN A 921 -7.79 39.89 9.42
CA ASN A 921 -6.60 39.06 9.48
C ASN A 921 -5.32 39.89 9.65
N ILE A 922 -5.23 41.07 9.05
CA ILE A 922 -4.12 42.01 9.28
C ILE A 922 -4.09 42.44 10.75
N VAL A 923 -5.22 42.85 11.33
CA VAL A 923 -5.28 43.23 12.76
C VAL A 923 -4.87 42.08 13.68
N ARG A 924 -5.29 40.83 13.38
CA ARG A 924 -4.88 39.65 14.15
C ARG A 924 -3.38 39.39 14.05
N LYS A 925 -2.82 39.52 12.85
CA LYS A 925 -1.38 39.35 12.59
C LYS A 925 -0.55 40.39 13.33
N VAL A 926 -0.90 41.66 13.21
CA VAL A 926 -0.19 42.78 13.85
C VAL A 926 -0.28 42.70 15.38
N LYS A 927 -1.39 42.20 15.94
CA LYS A 927 -1.52 41.89 17.38
C LYS A 927 -0.70 40.69 17.83
N ALA A 928 -0.66 39.62 17.04
CA ALA A 928 0.13 38.43 17.33
C ALA A 928 1.64 38.73 17.30
N GLU A 929 2.06 39.64 16.43
CA GLU A 929 3.44 40.12 16.29
C GLU A 929 3.84 41.17 17.36
N LYS A 930 2.92 41.55 18.26
CA LYS A 930 3.13 42.57 19.31
C LYS A 930 3.66 43.90 18.76
N ALA A 931 3.15 44.33 17.59
CA ALA A 931 3.53 45.60 17.00
C ALA A 931 3.19 46.79 17.91
N ASN A 932 3.78 47.95 17.63
CA ASN A 932 3.54 49.17 18.41
C ASN A 932 2.04 49.51 18.43
N LYS A 933 1.56 50.02 19.56
CA LYS A 933 0.15 50.28 19.83
C LYS A 933 -0.47 51.21 18.78
N ASP A 934 0.28 52.20 18.31
CA ASP A 934 -0.20 53.14 17.27
C ASP A 934 -0.48 52.44 15.93
N ILE A 935 0.27 51.38 15.61
CA ILE A 935 0.08 50.58 14.39
C ILE A 935 -1.15 49.68 14.55
N ILE A 936 -1.30 49.05 15.72
CA ILE A 936 -2.48 48.23 16.03
C ILE A 936 -3.74 49.08 15.98
N ASP A 937 -3.72 50.27 16.58
CA ASP A 937 -4.86 51.18 16.64
C ASP A 937 -5.19 51.74 15.25
N GLY A 938 -4.18 52.01 14.41
CA GLY A 938 -4.37 52.40 13.01
C GLY A 938 -5.07 51.33 12.15
N GLU A 939 -4.64 50.07 12.27
CA GLU A 939 -5.24 48.96 11.50
C GLU A 939 -6.62 48.55 12.04
N VAL A 940 -6.85 48.68 13.35
CA VAL A 940 -8.17 48.49 13.96
C VAL A 940 -9.15 49.58 13.50
N LYS A 941 -8.69 50.83 13.35
CA LYS A 941 -9.52 51.92 12.84
C LYS A 941 -10.01 51.64 11.43
N LYS A 942 -9.13 51.22 10.51
CA LYS A 942 -9.51 50.79 9.15
C LYS A 942 -10.55 49.68 9.15
N LEU A 943 -10.40 48.69 10.04
CA LEU A 943 -11.38 47.60 10.18
C LEU A 943 -12.75 48.10 10.64
N LEU A 944 -12.79 49.07 11.55
CA LEU A 944 -14.03 49.67 12.03
C LEU A 944 -14.70 50.52 10.94
N ASP A 945 -13.92 51.24 10.15
CA ASP A 945 -14.43 52.06 9.05
C ASP A 945 -15.06 51.17 7.95
N LEU A 946 -14.42 50.04 7.59
CA LEU A 946 -15.00 49.06 6.67
C LEU A 946 -16.30 48.43 7.20
N LYS A 947 -16.35 48.10 8.50
CA LYS A 947 -17.58 47.58 9.13
C LYS A 947 -18.70 48.61 9.17
N LYS A 948 -18.35 49.90 9.33
CA LYS A 948 -19.30 51.00 9.30
C LYS A 948 -19.84 51.24 7.89
N ALA A 949 -19.00 51.10 6.87
CA ALA A 949 -19.41 51.11 5.47
C ALA A 949 -20.39 49.96 5.17
N LEU A 950 -20.06 48.71 5.57
CA LEU A 950 -20.95 47.56 5.43
C LEU A 950 -22.30 47.76 6.12
N ALA A 951 -22.32 48.28 7.35
CA ALA A 951 -23.55 48.56 8.09
C ALA A 951 -24.42 49.63 7.40
N SER A 952 -23.78 50.63 6.78
CA SER A 952 -24.47 51.68 6.02
C SER A 952 -25.04 51.14 4.71
N THR A 953 -24.30 50.28 4.00
CA THR A 953 -24.76 49.62 2.75
C THR A 953 -25.86 48.58 2.99
N GLN A 954 -25.89 47.95 4.17
CA GLN A 954 -26.93 46.98 4.56
C GLN A 954 -28.17 47.61 5.23
N GLY A 955 -28.24 48.94 5.34
CA GLY A 955 -29.42 49.66 5.84
C GLY A 955 -29.77 49.44 7.33
N LYS A 956 -28.79 49.05 8.17
CA LYS A 956 -29.02 48.83 9.61
C LYS A 956 -28.63 50.06 10.44
N SER A 957 -29.60 50.70 11.09
CA SER A 957 -29.37 51.79 12.04
C SER A 957 -28.67 51.29 13.32
N ASN A 958 -27.63 52.01 13.75
CA ASN A 958 -26.87 51.79 14.98
C ASN A 958 -27.72 51.97 16.24
N GLU A 959 -27.81 50.94 17.09
CA GLU A 959 -28.16 51.11 18.51
C GLU A 959 -27.15 50.43 19.45
N SER A 960 -26.79 51.20 20.49
CA SER A 960 -26.08 50.85 21.72
C SER A 960 -24.54 50.89 21.75
N SER A 961 -24.02 52.11 21.65
CA SER A 961 -22.90 52.55 22.49
C SER A 961 -23.32 52.60 23.97
N LYS A 962 -22.74 51.74 24.82
CA LYS A 962 -22.69 51.97 26.28
C LYS A 962 -21.24 52.11 26.73
N GLU A 963 -20.88 53.34 27.06
CA GLU A 963 -19.67 53.70 27.80
C GLU A 963 -19.60 52.94 29.13
N LYS A 964 -18.42 52.41 29.47
CA LYS A 964 -18.04 52.16 30.86
C LYS A 964 -16.79 52.96 31.18
N VAL A 965 -17.05 54.06 31.88
CA VAL A 965 -16.13 54.99 32.53
C VAL A 965 -15.25 54.26 33.55
N CYS A 966 -13.99 54.70 33.57
CA CYS A 966 -12.92 54.35 34.48
C CYS A 966 -13.29 54.61 35.97
N LYS A 967 -13.08 53.64 36.85
CA LYS A 967 -12.92 53.88 38.30
C LYS A 967 -11.64 53.20 38.80
N LYS A 968 -10.62 54.03 39.05
CA LYS A 968 -9.52 53.74 39.98
C LYS A 968 -10.06 53.84 41.42
N THR A 969 -9.92 52.77 42.20
CA THR A 969 -9.75 52.91 43.66
C THR A 969 -8.96 51.74 44.26
N LYS A 970 -7.72 52.08 44.66
CA LYS A 970 -6.92 51.67 45.84
C LYS A 970 -7.17 50.32 46.53
N LYS A 971 -6.05 49.58 46.66
CA LYS A 971 -5.50 48.88 47.87
C LYS A 971 -6.51 48.21 48.82
N LYS A 972 -6.51 46.87 48.83
CA LYS A 972 -5.87 46.08 49.89
C LYS A 972 -5.56 44.68 49.37
#